data_AF-C6DJH4-F1
#
_entry.id   AF-C6DJH4-F1
#
_cell.length_a   1.000
_cell.length_b   1.000
_cell.length_c   1.000
_cell.angle_alpha   90.00
_cell.angle_beta   90.00
_cell.angle_gamma   90.00
#
_symmetry.space_group_name_H-M   'P 1'
#
loop_
_entity.id
_entity.type
_entity.pdbx_description
1 polymer ?
#
loop_
_entity_poly.entity_id
_entity_poly.type
_entity_poly.pdbx_seq_one_letter_code
_entity_poly.pdbx_strand_id
1 'polypeptide(L)'
;MKRCSSPKCHSLRKHRSSRLAAVALTNALLFSFSTHAATESTPVWHGIAFGQSTDVNFSSNVLPEKIGVNDVTINGKKLAPGDNADLSAPITIESRGGKIANTHDGLTFFYTQLPANVNFTLQSDITVEQFGPENGAKPAAQEGAGILVRDIIGVPRQNPLKEGYEEFPAASNMVMNAIMTQDKKSHTEIKLQAILRNGVTQPWGNAGAKITKTSYQENVNLEQTPTFRLKLERTNDGFITSYAPKGTDNWVSKEVKGADVVTKLDKDHYYVGFFASRNAKITVSNAQLTTTPAQTKASPAFKAKDYDPLLQVMSSPKTTSEHYVVQAKANYNGTIAVSQDGKSLGDAKQIKAGETFSLPAKIAGNGAEFKIAYQPVEGDDKAVKESTLKVERVAYADAKNLYVSPQGSASNDGSKNAPLDLASAVAALPAGGTIWLNDGDYSASEIPVSASGQQKAVKNLFAVGNKAVIHGLQLKASHWHVKGIEITEKPFRIEGSYNTIERVIAHHADDTGIQVTSTADVGRPLWASHNLILNSESHSNQDPGKINADGFAVKMRVGEGNVIRGAFSHNNVDDGFDLFNKIEDGANGVVVIENSIAMNNTSNGFKMGGEGQPVAHQVKNSIAVGNKLDGFTDNFNPGALIVENNIALDNERFNFIFRPSPYSGPEKQGVFKNNMSLKTKAGKYDDAVVGSIDNTNYFIKGDRSVNAQGKEITVNNFVSVTIPETFTRDAKGNLVLGDFLKKK
;
A
#
# COMPACT_ATOMS: atom_id res chain seq x y z
N MET A 1 -13.58 45.48 -45.42
CA MET A 1 -13.61 46.95 -45.59
C MET A 1 -12.64 47.58 -44.60
N LYS A 2 -11.78 48.49 -45.11
CA LYS A 2 -10.89 49.49 -44.45
C LYS A 2 -9.83 48.93 -43.46
N ARG A 3 -8.52 48.84 -43.79
CA ARG A 3 -7.46 49.87 -44.10
C ARG A 3 -7.30 50.86 -42.94
N CYS A 4 -6.11 51.19 -42.39
CA CYS A 4 -4.79 51.61 -42.92
C CYS A 4 -3.79 51.59 -41.71
N SER A 5 -2.46 51.75 -41.75
CA SER A 5 -1.45 52.18 -42.74
C SER A 5 -0.03 52.03 -42.14
N SER A 6 0.96 51.72 -42.99
CA SER A 6 2.43 51.73 -42.80
C SER A 6 3.01 53.18 -42.88
N PRO A 7 4.31 53.51 -43.23
CA PRO A 7 5.56 52.74 -43.46
C PRO A 7 6.92 53.41 -43.04
N LYS A 8 8.06 52.69 -43.20
CA LYS A 8 9.28 53.01 -44.02
C LYS A 8 10.57 52.35 -43.45
N CYS A 9 11.68 52.10 -44.15
CA CYS A 9 12.09 51.47 -45.42
C CYS A 9 13.62 51.70 -45.58
N HIS A 10 14.39 50.73 -46.09
CA HIS A 10 15.65 50.79 -46.90
C HIS A 10 16.64 49.67 -46.51
N SER A 11 17.46 49.02 -47.37
CA SER A 11 17.43 48.66 -48.80
C SER A 11 18.67 47.76 -49.10
N LEU A 12 18.49 46.72 -49.94
CA LEU A 12 19.39 46.29 -51.04
C LEU A 12 20.79 45.66 -50.76
N ARG A 13 20.99 44.39 -51.13
CA ARG A 13 21.66 43.94 -52.40
C ARG A 13 21.78 42.41 -52.54
N LYS A 14 21.66 41.95 -53.79
CA LYS A 14 21.75 40.57 -54.32
C LYS A 14 23.17 40.25 -54.79
N HIS A 15 23.57 38.96 -54.81
CA HIS A 15 24.23 38.25 -55.93
C HIS A 15 24.16 36.73 -55.66
N ARG A 16 23.35 35.96 -56.39
CA ARG A 16 23.60 35.23 -57.66
C ARG A 16 24.64 34.08 -57.59
N SER A 17 24.10 32.89 -57.81
CA SER A 17 24.69 31.57 -58.01
C SER A 17 24.98 31.24 -59.49
N SER A 18 26.04 30.47 -59.76
CA SER A 18 26.28 29.68 -61.00
C SER A 18 27.48 28.75 -60.74
N ARG A 19 27.33 27.41 -60.69
CA ARG A 19 27.30 26.37 -61.75
C ARG A 19 28.69 25.84 -62.21
N LEU A 20 28.82 24.51 -62.05
CA LEU A 20 29.53 23.46 -62.85
C LEU A 20 31.05 23.19 -62.73
N ALA A 21 31.32 21.97 -62.21
CA ALA A 21 31.96 20.81 -62.85
C ALA A 21 33.50 20.58 -62.82
N ALA A 22 33.84 19.43 -62.20
CA ALA A 22 34.80 18.37 -62.56
C ALA A 22 36.31 18.56 -62.29
N VAL A 23 36.88 17.66 -61.47
CA VAL A 23 37.77 16.53 -61.84
C VAL A 23 38.52 16.03 -60.59
N ALA A 24 38.68 14.71 -60.52
CA ALA A 24 39.24 13.91 -59.43
C ALA A 24 40.74 14.13 -59.18
N LEU A 25 41.15 13.98 -57.91
CA LEU A 25 42.46 13.46 -57.54
C LEU A 25 42.35 12.66 -56.23
N THR A 26 42.54 11.36 -56.36
CA THR A 26 42.87 10.40 -55.31
C THR A 26 44.12 10.84 -54.57
N ASN A 27 44.03 10.99 -53.24
CA ASN A 27 45.18 10.89 -52.34
C ASN A 27 44.77 10.10 -51.11
N ALA A 28 45.37 8.91 -50.98
CA ALA A 28 45.31 8.10 -49.78
C ALA A 28 46.03 8.84 -48.64
N LEU A 29 45.28 9.26 -47.63
CA LEU A 29 45.82 9.70 -46.35
C LEU A 29 45.48 8.64 -45.31
N LEU A 30 46.52 7.89 -44.95
CA LEU A 30 46.59 7.02 -43.79
C LEU A 30 46.25 7.85 -42.53
N PHE A 31 45.02 7.75 -42.06
CA PHE A 31 44.71 8.12 -40.68
C PHE A 31 45.13 6.95 -39.80
N SER A 32 46.29 7.13 -39.16
CA SER A 32 46.69 6.39 -37.98
C SER A 32 45.57 6.50 -36.94
N PHE A 33 44.82 5.42 -36.76
CA PHE A 33 43.98 5.25 -35.59
C PHE A 33 44.91 5.14 -34.39
N SER A 34 45.14 6.27 -33.71
CA SER A 34 45.59 6.24 -32.32
C SER A 34 44.48 5.61 -31.51
N THR A 35 44.57 4.29 -31.31
CA THR A 35 43.83 3.58 -30.27
C THR A 35 44.26 4.18 -28.93
N HIS A 36 43.57 5.23 -28.49
CA HIS A 36 43.51 5.55 -27.09
C HIS A 36 42.75 4.40 -26.45
N ALA A 37 43.49 3.37 -26.04
CA ALA A 37 43.01 2.48 -25.00
C ALA A 37 42.68 3.40 -23.83
N ALA A 38 41.38 3.64 -23.61
CA ALA A 38 40.92 4.22 -22.37
C ALA A 38 41.47 3.30 -21.28
N THR A 39 42.43 3.80 -20.51
CA THR A 39 42.87 3.13 -19.29
C THR A 39 41.61 2.91 -18.46
N GLU A 40 41.16 1.66 -18.35
CA GLU A 40 40.05 1.31 -17.47
C GLU A 40 40.45 1.77 -16.06
N SER A 41 39.82 2.87 -15.60
CA SER A 41 40.00 3.32 -14.24
C SER A 41 39.52 2.20 -13.32
N THR A 42 40.38 1.78 -12.39
CA THR A 42 40.01 0.80 -11.36
C THR A 42 38.69 1.23 -10.70
N PRO A 43 37.65 0.38 -10.68
CA PRO A 43 36.36 0.75 -10.11
C PRO A 43 36.50 1.17 -8.65
N VAL A 44 35.97 2.35 -8.32
CA VAL A 44 35.93 2.86 -6.93
C VAL A 44 34.69 2.31 -6.26
N TRP A 45 34.84 1.79 -5.03
CA TRP A 45 33.75 1.22 -4.25
C TRP A 45 33.34 2.14 -3.10
N HIS A 46 32.06 2.09 -2.74
CA HIS A 46 31.44 2.93 -1.72
C HIS A 46 30.49 2.13 -0.82
N GLY A 47 30.37 2.54 0.44
CA GLY A 47 29.33 2.06 1.35
C GLY A 47 28.18 3.06 1.47
N ILE A 48 26.94 2.57 1.50
CA ILE A 48 25.74 3.39 1.73
C ILE A 48 24.69 2.56 2.47
N ALA A 49 23.88 3.22 3.30
CA ALA A 49 22.58 2.70 3.71
C ALA A 49 21.51 3.70 3.30
N PHE A 50 20.37 3.23 2.80
CA PHE A 50 19.30 4.10 2.29
C PHE A 50 17.96 3.37 2.29
N GLY A 51 16.88 4.14 2.16
CA GLY A 51 15.54 3.63 1.93
C GLY A 51 14.84 3.19 3.22
N GLN A 52 13.55 2.89 3.09
CA GLN A 52 12.66 2.74 4.23
C GLN A 52 13.14 1.70 5.27
N SER A 53 12.98 2.05 6.55
CA SER A 53 13.39 1.24 7.71
C SER A 53 14.90 1.16 7.94
N THR A 54 15.74 1.94 7.26
CA THR A 54 17.19 2.03 7.54
C THR A 54 17.56 3.12 8.56
N ASP A 55 16.53 3.74 9.15
CA ASP A 55 16.62 4.80 10.16
C ASP A 55 17.50 4.36 11.34
N VAL A 56 18.27 5.30 11.92
CA VAL A 56 19.18 4.98 13.04
C VAL A 56 18.45 4.55 14.31
N ASN A 57 17.15 4.84 14.41
CA ASN A 57 16.29 4.46 15.54
C ASN A 57 15.36 3.29 15.19
N PHE A 58 15.53 2.65 14.03
CA PHE A 58 14.74 1.49 13.66
C PHE A 58 15.02 0.32 14.62
N SER A 59 13.97 -0.20 15.27
CA SER A 59 14.08 -1.14 16.39
C SER A 59 13.31 -2.45 16.25
N SER A 60 12.44 -2.60 15.24
CA SER A 60 11.55 -3.76 15.16
C SER A 60 12.35 -5.06 14.95
N ASN A 61 12.22 -6.00 15.88
CA ASN A 61 12.95 -7.28 15.90
C ASN A 61 14.48 -7.13 15.88
N VAL A 62 15.00 -6.05 16.49
CA VAL A 62 16.44 -5.78 16.63
C VAL A 62 16.81 -5.80 18.12
N LEU A 63 18.00 -6.31 18.45
CA LEU A 63 18.53 -6.21 19.82
C LEU A 63 18.78 -4.74 20.19
N PRO A 64 18.50 -4.30 21.43
CA PRO A 64 18.63 -2.90 21.83
C PRO A 64 19.99 -2.26 21.48
N GLU A 65 21.09 -2.98 21.67
CA GLU A 65 22.45 -2.54 21.40
C GLU A 65 22.82 -2.49 19.90
N LYS A 66 21.99 -3.07 19.03
CA LYS A 66 22.17 -3.08 17.57
C LYS A 66 21.21 -2.16 16.82
N ILE A 67 20.35 -1.43 17.54
CA ILE A 67 19.46 -0.43 16.93
C ILE A 67 20.31 0.58 16.14
N GLY A 68 19.93 0.80 14.88
CA GLY A 68 20.61 1.73 13.97
C GLY A 68 21.86 1.20 13.26
N VAL A 69 22.28 -0.04 13.48
CA VAL A 69 23.42 -0.64 12.75
C VAL A 69 22.99 -0.95 11.31
N ASN A 70 23.62 -0.26 10.35
CA ASN A 70 23.49 -0.49 8.90
C ASN A 70 24.82 -0.05 8.27
N ASP A 71 25.84 -0.90 8.45
CA ASP A 71 27.24 -0.53 8.31
C ASP A 71 27.96 -1.42 7.30
N VAL A 72 28.86 -0.80 6.52
CA VAL A 72 29.87 -1.50 5.72
C VAL A 72 31.22 -1.28 6.39
N THR A 73 31.94 -2.36 6.67
CA THR A 73 33.21 -2.33 7.41
C THR A 73 34.30 -3.05 6.63
N ILE A 74 35.49 -2.43 6.53
CA ILE A 74 36.69 -3.02 5.93
C ILE A 74 37.85 -2.83 6.92
N ASN A 75 38.55 -3.91 7.27
CA ASN A 75 39.65 -3.90 8.24
C ASN A 75 39.27 -3.21 9.57
N GLY A 76 38.03 -3.41 10.04
CA GLY A 76 37.51 -2.80 11.27
C GLY A 76 37.08 -1.33 11.14
N LYS A 77 37.29 -0.67 9.99
CA LYS A 77 36.83 0.71 9.73
C LYS A 77 35.46 0.71 9.06
N LYS A 78 34.49 1.41 9.64
CA LYS A 78 33.18 1.70 9.02
C LYS A 78 33.34 2.72 7.90
N LEU A 79 32.74 2.47 6.74
CA LEU A 79 32.71 3.41 5.62
C LEU A 79 31.59 4.43 5.81
N ALA A 80 31.91 5.71 5.65
CA ALA A 80 30.93 6.77 5.51
C ALA A 80 30.44 6.89 4.05
N PRO A 81 29.24 7.44 3.78
CA PRO A 81 28.83 7.79 2.43
C PRO A 81 29.87 8.70 1.75
N GLY A 82 30.38 8.27 0.59
CA GLY A 82 31.40 9.00 -0.17
C GLY A 82 32.84 8.58 0.12
N ASP A 83 33.09 7.74 1.13
CA ASP A 83 34.41 7.11 1.30
C ASP A 83 34.74 6.23 0.08
N ASN A 84 36.00 6.23 -0.33
CA ASN A 84 36.52 5.37 -1.39
C ASN A 84 37.08 4.08 -0.78
N ALA A 85 36.79 2.95 -1.44
CA ALA A 85 37.30 1.64 -1.11
C ALA A 85 37.57 0.82 -2.39
N ASP A 86 38.09 -0.39 -2.20
CA ASP A 86 38.32 -1.39 -3.24
C ASP A 86 37.97 -2.81 -2.73
N LEU A 87 38.28 -3.84 -3.51
CA LEU A 87 38.02 -5.25 -3.19
C LEU A 87 39.25 -5.98 -2.59
N SER A 88 40.29 -5.25 -2.17
CA SER A 88 41.57 -5.85 -1.74
C SER A 88 41.51 -6.55 -0.38
N ALA A 89 40.49 -6.28 0.43
CA ALA A 89 40.29 -6.83 1.76
C ALA A 89 38.85 -7.36 1.95
N PRO A 90 38.63 -8.28 2.90
CA PRO A 90 37.28 -8.73 3.24
C PRO A 90 36.37 -7.57 3.68
N ILE A 91 35.12 -7.61 3.24
CA ILE A 91 34.10 -6.58 3.51
C ILE A 91 33.01 -7.19 4.37
N THR A 92 32.77 -6.64 5.55
CA THR A 92 31.62 -7.00 6.39
C THR A 92 30.47 -6.03 6.12
N ILE A 93 29.29 -6.56 5.82
CA ILE A 93 28.07 -5.79 5.63
C ILE A 93 27.08 -6.27 6.69
N GLU A 94 26.70 -5.37 7.60
CA GLU A 94 25.73 -5.63 8.64
C GLU A 94 24.54 -4.70 8.49
N SER A 95 23.36 -5.29 8.41
CA SER A 95 22.08 -4.58 8.41
C SER A 95 21.30 -5.01 9.64
N ARG A 96 20.58 -4.06 10.24
CA ARG A 96 19.54 -4.29 11.26
C ARG A 96 18.23 -3.60 10.92
N GLY A 97 18.29 -2.64 9.98
CA GLY A 97 17.13 -2.03 9.36
C GLY A 97 16.96 -2.47 7.90
N GLY A 98 16.15 -1.75 7.15
CA GLY A 98 15.89 -1.99 5.74
C GLY A 98 14.83 -3.06 5.49
N LYS A 99 14.51 -3.34 4.22
CA LYS A 99 13.61 -4.39 3.75
C LYS A 99 13.72 -4.57 2.23
N ILE A 100 13.40 -5.76 1.73
CA ILE A 100 13.14 -6.01 0.30
C ILE A 100 11.63 -6.07 0.08
N ALA A 101 11.02 -4.96 -0.35
CA ALA A 101 9.58 -4.88 -0.61
C ALA A 101 9.26 -5.13 -2.09
N ASN A 102 7.98 -5.08 -2.44
CA ASN A 102 7.55 -5.36 -3.80
C ASN A 102 8.06 -4.31 -4.80
N THR A 103 8.05 -3.04 -4.42
CA THR A 103 8.31 -1.90 -5.31
C THR A 103 9.49 -1.03 -4.88
N HIS A 104 9.91 -1.12 -3.62
CA HIS A 104 11.02 -0.34 -3.07
C HIS A 104 11.90 -1.19 -2.14
N ASP A 105 13.06 -0.65 -1.76
CA ASP A 105 13.95 -1.28 -0.79
C ASP A 105 14.42 -0.31 0.29
N GLY A 106 14.83 -0.87 1.42
CA GLY A 106 15.79 -0.27 2.33
C GLY A 106 16.97 -1.21 2.49
N LEU A 107 18.19 -0.77 2.18
CA LEU A 107 19.37 -1.62 2.05
C LEU A 107 20.59 -0.99 2.72
N THR A 108 21.48 -1.84 3.23
CA THR A 108 22.91 -1.54 3.38
C THR A 108 23.65 -2.10 2.17
N PHE A 109 24.37 -1.27 1.42
CA PHE A 109 24.91 -1.59 0.10
C PHE A 109 26.37 -1.15 -0.04
N PHE A 110 27.24 -2.07 -0.43
CA PHE A 110 28.62 -1.82 -0.82
C PHE A 110 28.74 -2.00 -2.33
N TYR A 111 29.04 -0.93 -3.07
CA TYR A 111 28.80 -0.88 -4.50
C TYR A 111 29.85 -0.10 -5.28
N THR A 112 29.87 -0.32 -6.59
CA THR A 112 30.55 0.53 -7.58
C THR A 112 29.58 0.91 -8.70
N GLN A 113 29.84 2.04 -9.36
CA GLN A 113 29.07 2.51 -10.52
C GLN A 113 29.75 2.05 -11.81
N LEU A 114 28.99 1.45 -12.72
CA LEU A 114 29.48 1.02 -14.03
C LEU A 114 28.70 1.72 -15.14
N PRO A 115 29.34 2.01 -16.28
CA PRO A 115 28.64 2.58 -17.42
C PRO A 115 27.71 1.55 -18.08
N ALA A 116 26.59 2.02 -18.63
CA ALA A 116 25.56 1.18 -19.25
C ALA A 116 26.08 0.32 -20.42
N ASN A 117 27.18 0.75 -21.05
CA ASN A 117 27.82 0.10 -22.19
C ASN A 117 28.80 -1.04 -21.83
N VAL A 118 28.85 -1.49 -20.58
CA VAL A 118 29.62 -2.69 -20.19
C VAL A 118 28.74 -3.77 -19.58
N ASN A 119 29.07 -5.02 -19.87
CA ASN A 119 28.64 -6.21 -19.14
C ASN A 119 29.58 -6.42 -17.95
N PHE A 120 29.12 -7.15 -16.92
CA PHE A 120 29.93 -7.46 -15.75
C PHE A 120 29.78 -8.91 -15.31
N THR A 121 30.81 -9.42 -14.64
CA THR A 121 30.72 -10.59 -13.77
C THR A 121 31.27 -10.20 -12.41
N LEU A 122 30.42 -10.24 -11.38
CA LEU A 122 30.79 -10.05 -9.98
C LEU A 122 30.65 -11.38 -9.26
N GLN A 123 31.76 -11.87 -8.69
CA GLN A 123 31.78 -13.11 -7.91
C GLN A 123 32.52 -12.93 -6.59
N SER A 124 32.19 -13.74 -5.59
CA SER A 124 32.85 -13.74 -4.29
C SER A 124 32.60 -15.03 -3.51
N ASP A 125 33.40 -15.25 -2.49
CA ASP A 125 33.01 -16.08 -1.35
C ASP A 125 32.19 -15.22 -0.39
N ILE A 126 31.05 -15.73 0.07
CA ILE A 126 30.19 -15.09 1.07
C ILE A 126 30.08 -16.01 2.27
N THR A 127 30.41 -15.47 3.44
CA THR A 127 30.10 -16.08 4.74
C THR A 127 28.90 -15.37 5.34
N VAL A 128 27.85 -16.12 5.66
CA VAL A 128 26.71 -15.60 6.44
C VAL A 128 27.03 -15.77 7.90
N GLU A 129 27.31 -14.66 8.59
CA GLU A 129 27.66 -14.67 10.01
C GLU A 129 26.42 -14.70 10.89
N GLN A 130 25.36 -14.03 10.46
CA GLN A 130 24.11 -13.91 11.19
C GLN A 130 22.96 -13.65 10.21
N PHE A 131 21.82 -14.30 10.42
CA PHE A 131 20.63 -14.13 9.59
C PHE A 131 19.33 -14.31 10.39
N GLY A 132 18.36 -13.42 10.25
CA GLY A 132 17.09 -13.45 11.00
C GLY A 132 17.13 -12.69 12.34
N PRO A 133 16.00 -12.48 13.03
CA PRO A 133 16.00 -11.83 14.34
C PRO A 133 16.78 -12.62 15.41
N GLU A 134 17.51 -11.91 16.27
CA GLU A 134 18.31 -12.51 17.38
C GLU A 134 17.56 -12.51 18.73
N ASN A 135 16.40 -11.88 18.78
CA ASN A 135 15.57 -11.76 19.98
C ASN A 135 14.52 -12.89 20.12
N GLY A 136 14.64 -13.95 19.32
CA GLY A 136 13.68 -15.07 19.28
C GLY A 136 12.44 -14.82 18.41
N ALA A 137 12.28 -13.64 17.82
CA ALA A 137 11.21 -13.40 16.85
C ALA A 137 11.43 -14.19 15.56
N LYS A 138 10.33 -14.59 14.91
CA LYS A 138 10.40 -15.29 13.62
C LYS A 138 10.78 -14.32 12.48
N PRO A 139 11.47 -14.80 11.44
CA PRO A 139 11.80 -13.95 10.30
C PRO A 139 10.56 -13.46 9.55
N ALA A 140 10.65 -12.24 8.99
CA ALA A 140 9.57 -11.63 8.23
C ALA A 140 9.59 -12.03 6.73
N ALA A 141 10.60 -12.80 6.29
CA ALA A 141 10.94 -13.08 4.89
C ALA A 141 11.26 -11.78 4.09
N GLN A 142 11.79 -10.79 4.80
CA GLN A 142 12.33 -9.54 4.26
C GLN A 142 13.83 -9.40 4.54
N GLU A 143 14.40 -10.33 5.32
CA GLU A 143 15.82 -10.53 5.55
C GLU A 143 16.46 -11.08 4.28
N GLY A 144 17.48 -10.38 3.82
CA GLY A 144 18.17 -10.75 2.58
C GLY A 144 19.55 -10.14 2.51
N ALA A 145 20.47 -10.88 1.88
CA ALA A 145 21.82 -10.43 1.59
C ALA A 145 22.31 -11.06 0.27
N GLY A 146 23.41 -10.59 -0.29
CA GLY A 146 24.01 -11.21 -1.48
C GLY A 146 24.52 -10.19 -2.48
N ILE A 147 24.39 -10.49 -3.78
CA ILE A 147 24.86 -9.64 -4.88
C ILE A 147 23.67 -8.97 -5.56
N LEU A 148 23.78 -7.67 -5.83
CA LEU A 148 22.73 -6.83 -6.41
C LEU A 148 23.28 -5.98 -7.54
N VAL A 149 22.50 -5.82 -8.61
CA VAL A 149 22.61 -4.72 -9.56
C VAL A 149 21.31 -3.94 -9.60
N ARG A 150 21.39 -2.61 -9.58
CA ARG A 150 20.24 -1.70 -9.61
C ARG A 150 20.48 -0.50 -10.52
N ASP A 151 19.39 0.01 -11.07
CA ASP A 151 19.32 1.14 -11.99
C ASP A 151 19.80 2.45 -11.34
N ILE A 152 19.21 2.83 -10.19
CA ILE A 152 19.54 4.07 -9.46
C ILE A 152 19.74 3.82 -7.97
N ILE A 153 20.49 4.65 -7.26
CA ILE A 153 20.68 4.55 -5.79
C ILE A 153 19.76 5.52 -5.04
N GLY A 154 19.32 5.11 -3.83
CA GLY A 154 18.49 5.96 -2.96
C GLY A 154 19.30 7.02 -2.20
N VAL A 155 18.61 7.98 -1.60
CA VAL A 155 19.24 9.03 -0.78
C VAL A 155 19.94 8.39 0.44
N PRO A 156 21.22 8.73 0.72
CA PRO A 156 21.91 8.22 1.90
C PRO A 156 21.13 8.50 3.18
N ARG A 157 21.09 7.50 4.08
CA ARG A 157 20.44 7.64 5.37
C ARG A 157 21.01 8.80 6.16
N GLN A 158 20.16 9.48 6.92
CA GLN A 158 20.56 10.56 7.81
C GLN A 158 21.21 9.98 9.07
N ASN A 159 22.50 10.25 9.26
CA ASN A 159 23.26 9.89 10.46
C ASN A 159 24.19 11.06 10.85
N PRO A 160 23.92 11.80 11.95
CA PRO A 160 22.88 11.55 12.95
C PRO A 160 21.46 11.75 12.40
N LEU A 161 20.48 11.08 13.01
CA LEU A 161 19.07 11.23 12.64
C LEU A 161 18.57 12.63 12.98
N LYS A 162 17.97 13.27 12.00
CA LYS A 162 17.20 14.49 12.20
C LYS A 162 15.82 14.13 12.76
N GLU A 163 15.44 14.77 13.86
CA GLU A 163 14.10 14.59 14.41
C GLU A 163 13.02 14.94 13.38
N GLY A 164 11.96 14.13 13.31
CA GLY A 164 10.89 14.32 12.33
C GLY A 164 11.21 13.89 10.91
N TYR A 165 12.39 13.31 10.68
CA TYR A 165 12.77 12.71 9.41
C TYR A 165 12.80 11.19 9.57
N GLU A 166 12.35 10.48 8.53
CA GLU A 166 12.52 9.04 8.39
C GLU A 166 12.79 8.73 6.91
N GLU A 167 13.50 7.64 6.65
CA GLU A 167 13.91 7.27 5.30
C GLU A 167 12.71 6.88 4.44
N PHE A 168 12.54 7.59 3.33
CA PHE A 168 11.48 7.31 2.37
C PHE A 168 11.78 6.06 1.53
N PRO A 169 10.74 5.44 0.94
CA PRO A 169 10.91 4.39 -0.07
C PRO A 169 11.90 4.77 -1.17
N ALA A 170 12.81 3.85 -1.50
CA ALA A 170 13.74 3.99 -2.63
C ALA A 170 13.50 2.86 -3.64
N ALA A 171 12.78 3.16 -4.71
CA ALA A 171 12.42 2.24 -5.78
C ALA A 171 13.47 2.24 -6.91
N SER A 172 13.71 1.06 -7.48
CA SER A 172 14.60 0.89 -8.64
C SER A 172 14.28 -0.42 -9.35
N ASN A 173 14.46 -0.45 -10.67
CA ASN A 173 14.64 -1.72 -11.37
C ASN A 173 15.93 -2.38 -10.89
N MET A 174 15.92 -3.70 -10.75
CA MET A 174 17.06 -4.42 -10.17
C MET A 174 17.06 -5.92 -10.49
N VAL A 175 18.24 -6.52 -10.37
CA VAL A 175 18.42 -7.97 -10.30
C VAL A 175 19.29 -8.32 -9.09
N MET A 176 18.84 -9.27 -8.26
CA MET A 176 19.60 -9.80 -7.13
C MET A 176 19.88 -11.29 -7.31
N ASN A 177 21.10 -11.70 -6.97
CA ASN A 177 21.40 -13.03 -6.49
C ASN A 177 21.33 -13.00 -4.96
N ALA A 178 20.15 -13.32 -4.42
CA ALA A 178 19.81 -13.08 -3.03
C ALA A 178 19.80 -14.37 -2.19
N ILE A 179 20.47 -14.31 -1.06
CA ILE A 179 20.27 -15.19 0.10
C ILE A 179 19.01 -14.68 0.81
N MET A 180 18.01 -15.55 0.94
CA MET A 180 16.73 -15.26 1.60
C MET A 180 16.42 -16.34 2.62
N THR A 181 15.57 -16.05 3.61
CA THR A 181 15.12 -17.08 4.55
C THR A 181 14.38 -18.18 3.79
N GLN A 182 14.58 -19.46 4.17
CA GLN A 182 13.89 -20.58 3.54
C GLN A 182 12.36 -20.38 3.62
N ASP A 183 11.89 -20.02 4.82
CA ASP A 183 10.51 -19.69 5.12
C ASP A 183 10.44 -18.61 6.24
N LYS A 184 9.26 -18.47 6.87
CA LYS A 184 9.04 -17.58 8.03
C LYS A 184 9.12 -18.34 9.37
N LYS A 185 9.82 -19.48 9.41
CA LYS A 185 9.90 -20.38 10.57
C LYS A 185 11.32 -20.75 10.93
N SER A 186 12.15 -21.07 9.94
CA SER A 186 13.53 -21.47 10.12
C SER A 186 14.41 -20.27 10.46
N HIS A 187 15.30 -20.47 11.42
CA HIS A 187 16.30 -19.47 11.84
C HIS A 187 17.67 -19.73 11.20
N THR A 188 17.87 -20.89 10.57
CA THR A 188 19.19 -21.34 10.08
C THR A 188 19.17 -21.81 8.63
N GLU A 189 17.99 -22.08 8.05
CA GLU A 189 17.87 -22.47 6.66
C GLU A 189 17.59 -21.27 5.75
N ILE A 190 18.32 -21.23 4.64
CA ILE A 190 18.18 -20.21 3.61
C ILE A 190 17.90 -20.85 2.24
N LYS A 191 17.47 -20.00 1.31
CA LYS A 191 17.40 -20.27 -0.12
C LYS A 191 18.09 -19.18 -0.92
N LEU A 192 18.60 -19.57 -2.08
CA LEU A 192 19.18 -18.68 -3.07
C LEU A 192 18.13 -18.39 -4.14
N GLN A 193 17.90 -17.11 -4.38
CA GLN A 193 16.87 -16.64 -5.30
C GLN A 193 17.42 -15.65 -6.32
N ALA A 194 17.01 -15.83 -7.57
CA ALA A 194 17.05 -14.77 -8.56
C ALA A 194 15.84 -13.86 -8.33
N ILE A 195 16.09 -12.61 -7.94
CA ILE A 195 15.03 -11.60 -7.74
C ILE A 195 15.15 -10.54 -8.82
N LEU A 196 14.07 -10.33 -9.57
CA LEU A 196 13.94 -9.29 -10.59
C LEU A 196 12.86 -8.30 -10.15
N ARG A 197 13.17 -7.01 -10.08
CA ARG A 197 12.15 -5.95 -10.09
C ARG A 197 12.20 -5.23 -11.43
N ASN A 198 11.04 -5.12 -12.09
CA ASN A 198 10.88 -4.46 -13.38
C ASN A 198 9.62 -3.57 -13.38
N GLY A 199 9.58 -2.61 -14.29
CA GLY A 199 8.46 -1.67 -14.45
C GLY A 199 8.52 -0.47 -13.51
N VAL A 200 9.63 -0.28 -12.78
CA VAL A 200 9.85 0.95 -12.02
C VAL A 200 10.22 2.07 -12.98
N THR A 201 9.45 3.15 -12.92
CA THR A 201 9.58 4.34 -13.78
C THR A 201 9.81 5.61 -12.98
N GLN A 202 9.73 5.52 -11.64
CA GLN A 202 9.90 6.62 -10.71
C GLN A 202 10.73 6.15 -9.50
N PRO A 203 11.63 6.99 -8.94
CA PRO A 203 12.50 6.62 -7.82
C PRO A 203 11.75 6.39 -6.49
N TRP A 204 10.49 6.84 -6.41
CA TRP A 204 9.57 6.53 -5.31
C TRP A 204 8.62 5.37 -5.63
N GLY A 205 8.71 4.77 -6.83
CA GLY A 205 7.88 3.65 -7.29
C GLY A 205 6.61 4.07 -8.03
N ASN A 206 5.92 3.09 -8.63
CA ASN A 206 4.67 3.30 -9.37
C ASN A 206 3.80 2.04 -9.39
N ALA A 207 2.51 2.23 -9.71
CA ALA A 207 1.56 1.15 -9.89
C ALA A 207 2.02 0.16 -10.97
N GLY A 208 1.71 -1.12 -10.77
CA GLY A 208 2.00 -2.19 -11.74
C GLY A 208 3.46 -2.63 -11.83
N ALA A 209 4.39 -1.97 -11.13
CA ALA A 209 5.75 -2.48 -10.99
C ALA A 209 5.73 -3.87 -10.34
N LYS A 210 6.58 -4.78 -10.82
CA LYS A 210 6.52 -6.20 -10.47
C LYS A 210 7.85 -6.69 -9.94
N ILE A 211 7.81 -7.38 -8.81
CA ILE A 211 8.90 -8.22 -8.31
C ILE A 211 8.62 -9.69 -8.65
N THR A 212 9.64 -10.40 -9.16
CA THR A 212 9.60 -11.84 -9.38
C THR A 212 10.75 -12.46 -8.59
N LYS A 213 10.44 -13.44 -7.74
CA LYS A 213 11.43 -14.17 -6.93
C LYS A 213 11.43 -15.63 -7.37
N THR A 214 12.56 -16.12 -7.87
CA THR A 214 12.69 -17.52 -8.31
C THR A 214 13.80 -18.20 -7.51
N SER A 215 13.43 -19.12 -6.63
CA SER A 215 14.40 -20.00 -5.97
C SER A 215 15.08 -20.90 -7.00
N TYR A 216 16.37 -21.11 -6.83
CA TYR A 216 17.13 -22.08 -7.65
C TYR A 216 18.05 -22.99 -6.82
N GLN A 217 18.18 -22.70 -5.52
CA GLN A 217 18.78 -23.60 -4.53
C GLN A 217 18.06 -23.35 -3.19
N GLU A 218 17.58 -24.41 -2.56
CA GLU A 218 16.81 -24.34 -1.30
C GLU A 218 17.43 -25.22 -0.23
N ASN A 219 16.97 -25.06 1.02
CA ASN A 219 17.35 -25.87 2.18
C ASN A 219 18.86 -25.87 2.46
N VAL A 220 19.52 -24.73 2.25
CA VAL A 220 20.93 -24.57 2.62
C VAL A 220 20.97 -24.23 4.11
N ASN A 221 21.52 -25.14 4.91
CA ASN A 221 21.66 -24.96 6.35
C ASN A 221 22.96 -24.19 6.67
N LEU A 222 22.83 -23.00 7.24
CA LEU A 222 23.95 -22.13 7.58
C LEU A 222 24.85 -22.68 8.70
N GLU A 223 24.37 -23.56 9.56
CA GLU A 223 25.21 -24.21 10.59
C GLU A 223 26.20 -25.20 9.96
N GLN A 224 25.83 -25.79 8.81
CA GLN A 224 26.64 -26.76 8.10
C GLN A 224 27.48 -26.08 7.01
N THR A 225 26.89 -25.13 6.29
CA THR A 225 27.50 -24.46 5.14
C THR A 225 27.36 -22.93 5.28
N PRO A 226 28.04 -22.29 6.24
CA PRO A 226 27.96 -20.85 6.44
C PRO A 226 28.66 -20.06 5.33
N THR A 227 29.59 -20.68 4.60
CA THR A 227 30.35 -20.06 3.52
C THR A 227 30.14 -20.78 2.19
N PHE A 228 29.88 -20.01 1.15
CA PHE A 228 29.70 -20.49 -0.23
C PHE A 228 30.03 -19.41 -1.26
N ARG A 229 30.04 -19.76 -2.54
CA ARG A 229 30.35 -18.84 -3.64
C ARG A 229 29.08 -18.31 -4.27
N LEU A 230 28.99 -17.00 -4.47
CA LEU A 230 27.95 -16.37 -5.28
C LEU A 230 28.55 -15.68 -6.49
N LYS A 231 27.78 -15.64 -7.58
CA LYS A 231 28.12 -14.91 -8.80
C LYS A 231 26.88 -14.26 -9.41
N LEU A 232 27.02 -13.03 -9.89
CA LEU A 232 26.02 -12.33 -10.70
C LEU A 232 26.69 -11.83 -11.98
N GLU A 233 26.10 -12.15 -13.11
CA GLU A 233 26.62 -11.80 -14.43
C GLU A 233 25.56 -10.99 -15.17
N ARG A 234 25.97 -9.91 -15.85
CA ARG A 234 25.18 -9.24 -16.89
C ARG A 234 25.74 -9.63 -18.24
N THR A 235 24.88 -10.09 -19.14
CA THR A 235 25.21 -10.42 -20.52
C THR A 235 24.51 -9.46 -21.48
N ASN A 236 24.71 -9.62 -22.79
CA ASN A 236 23.96 -8.86 -23.79
C ASN A 236 22.45 -9.14 -23.76
N ASP A 237 22.04 -10.29 -23.24
CA ASP A 237 20.65 -10.78 -23.27
C ASP A 237 19.92 -10.63 -21.92
N GLY A 238 20.65 -10.63 -20.80
CA GLY A 238 20.06 -10.65 -19.48
C GLY A 238 21.09 -10.77 -18.36
N PHE A 239 20.76 -11.57 -17.35
CA PHE A 239 21.60 -11.83 -16.20
C PHE A 239 21.64 -13.32 -15.85
N ILE A 240 22.69 -13.72 -15.16
CA ILE A 240 22.85 -15.07 -14.62
C ILE A 240 23.19 -14.95 -13.13
N THR A 241 22.35 -15.52 -12.27
CA THR A 241 22.64 -15.66 -10.83
C THR A 241 23.16 -17.06 -10.57
N SER A 242 24.27 -17.22 -9.84
CA SER A 242 24.85 -18.54 -9.58
C SER A 242 25.26 -18.74 -8.12
N TYR A 243 25.21 -19.99 -7.68
CA TYR A 243 25.67 -20.48 -6.38
C TYR A 243 26.58 -21.69 -6.58
N ALA A 244 27.64 -21.83 -5.77
CA ALA A 244 28.41 -23.07 -5.67
C ALA A 244 28.91 -23.27 -4.23
N PRO A 245 29.07 -24.53 -3.76
CA PRO A 245 29.80 -24.82 -2.53
C PRO A 245 31.21 -24.21 -2.54
N LYS A 246 31.68 -23.76 -1.37
CA LYS A 246 33.02 -23.16 -1.23
C LYS A 246 34.10 -24.09 -1.79
N GLY A 247 35.03 -23.53 -2.57
CA GLY A 247 36.14 -24.26 -3.16
C GLY A 247 35.78 -25.15 -4.35
N THR A 248 34.55 -25.07 -4.86
CA THR A 248 34.10 -25.82 -6.05
C THR A 248 33.65 -24.89 -7.17
N ASP A 249 33.66 -25.38 -8.42
CA ASP A 249 33.05 -24.73 -9.58
C ASP A 249 31.73 -25.41 -10.00
N ASN A 250 31.08 -26.11 -9.07
CA ASN A 250 29.79 -26.77 -9.30
C ASN A 250 28.65 -25.74 -9.23
N TRP A 251 28.59 -24.87 -10.24
CA TRP A 251 27.65 -23.76 -10.29
C TRP A 251 26.22 -24.21 -10.60
N VAL A 252 25.31 -23.96 -9.67
CA VAL A 252 23.86 -23.96 -9.93
C VAL A 252 23.45 -22.54 -10.31
N SER A 253 22.82 -22.38 -11.47
CA SER A 253 22.55 -21.06 -12.05
C SER A 253 21.09 -20.85 -12.44
N LYS A 254 20.67 -19.59 -12.48
CA LYS A 254 19.37 -19.17 -12.96
C LYS A 254 19.51 -17.93 -13.86
N GLU A 255 18.94 -18.03 -15.05
CA GLU A 255 18.86 -16.91 -15.99
C GLU A 255 17.69 -15.97 -15.69
N VAL A 256 17.93 -14.68 -15.88
CA VAL A 256 16.94 -13.60 -15.82
C VAL A 256 17.05 -12.79 -17.10
N LYS A 257 15.96 -12.67 -17.87
CA LYS A 257 15.98 -11.98 -19.17
C LYS A 257 15.99 -10.46 -19.02
N GLY A 258 16.65 -9.79 -19.96
CA GLY A 258 16.54 -8.35 -20.20
C GLY A 258 17.63 -7.52 -19.53
N ALA A 259 18.79 -7.42 -20.17
CA ALA A 259 19.97 -6.72 -19.64
C ALA A 259 19.83 -5.19 -19.54
N ASP A 260 18.87 -4.61 -20.26
CA ASP A 260 18.51 -3.19 -20.24
C ASP A 260 17.52 -2.83 -19.12
N VAL A 261 17.11 -3.79 -18.28
CA VAL A 261 16.21 -3.53 -17.14
C VAL A 261 16.82 -2.61 -16.09
N VAL A 262 18.16 -2.61 -15.97
CA VAL A 262 18.90 -1.77 -15.01
C VAL A 262 19.37 -0.44 -15.61
N THR A 263 18.82 -0.05 -16.76
CA THR A 263 19.18 1.22 -17.42
C THR A 263 17.93 1.94 -17.93
N LYS A 264 16.84 1.93 -17.15
CA LYS A 264 15.55 2.55 -17.52
C LYS A 264 15.40 3.94 -16.91
N LEU A 265 15.84 4.12 -15.68
CA LEU A 265 15.81 5.39 -14.95
C LEU A 265 17.08 6.21 -15.22
N ASP A 266 18.25 5.58 -15.09
CA ASP A 266 19.53 6.09 -15.55
C ASP A 266 19.91 5.36 -16.86
N LYS A 267 20.10 6.10 -17.96
CA LYS A 267 20.44 5.49 -19.26
C LYS A 267 21.94 5.25 -19.43
N ASP A 268 22.75 5.92 -18.62
CA ASP A 268 24.18 6.02 -18.81
C ASP A 268 24.94 5.12 -17.82
N HIS A 269 24.34 4.77 -16.68
CA HIS A 269 24.99 3.97 -15.65
C HIS A 269 24.04 2.99 -14.95
N TYR A 270 24.64 2.07 -14.20
CA TYR A 270 23.98 1.24 -13.21
C TYR A 270 24.94 0.94 -12.05
N TYR A 271 24.42 0.41 -10.95
CA TYR A 271 25.19 0.19 -9.71
C TYR A 271 25.18 -1.28 -9.33
N VAL A 272 26.36 -1.87 -9.15
CA VAL A 272 26.54 -3.30 -8.82
C VAL A 272 27.33 -3.45 -7.53
N GLY A 273 26.98 -4.44 -6.72
CA GLY A 273 27.73 -4.72 -5.50
C GLY A 273 27.07 -5.74 -4.58
N PHE A 274 27.41 -5.66 -3.30
CA PHE A 274 26.97 -6.56 -2.25
C PHE A 274 26.03 -5.86 -1.29
N PHE A 275 24.97 -6.52 -0.83
CA PHE A 275 23.97 -5.90 0.02
C PHE A 275 23.59 -6.76 1.22
N ALA A 276 23.01 -6.11 2.23
CA ALA A 276 22.27 -6.72 3.32
C ALA A 276 21.01 -5.89 3.64
N SER A 277 20.00 -6.54 4.22
CA SER A 277 18.71 -5.94 4.60
C SER A 277 18.09 -6.70 5.77
N ARG A 278 17.33 -5.98 6.60
CA ARG A 278 16.83 -6.41 7.92
C ARG A 278 17.97 -7.01 8.74
N ASN A 279 17.72 -8.04 9.53
CA ASN A 279 18.70 -8.70 10.38
C ASN A 279 19.59 -9.65 9.58
N ALA A 280 20.62 -9.11 8.93
CA ALA A 280 21.58 -9.90 8.18
C ALA A 280 22.99 -9.33 8.34
N LYS A 281 23.96 -10.22 8.59
CA LYS A 281 25.38 -9.90 8.62
C LYS A 281 26.14 -10.89 7.74
N ILE A 282 26.84 -10.37 6.74
CA ILE A 282 27.68 -11.15 5.84
C ILE A 282 29.10 -10.62 5.82
N THR A 283 30.05 -11.51 5.57
CA THR A 283 31.43 -11.15 5.22
C THR A 283 31.72 -11.66 3.81
N VAL A 284 32.12 -10.74 2.94
CA VAL A 284 32.47 -10.96 1.54
C VAL A 284 33.99 -11.05 1.44
N SER A 285 34.50 -12.11 0.81
CA SER A 285 35.93 -12.28 0.54
C SER A 285 36.17 -12.80 -0.86
N ASN A 286 37.42 -12.71 -1.34
CA ASN A 286 37.81 -13.14 -2.69
C ASN A 286 36.91 -12.53 -3.79
N ALA A 287 36.45 -11.29 -3.58
CA ALA A 287 35.57 -10.58 -4.49
C ALA A 287 36.32 -10.17 -5.76
N GLN A 288 35.71 -10.40 -6.92
CA GLN A 288 36.28 -10.06 -8.21
C GLN A 288 35.20 -9.50 -9.12
N LEU A 289 35.50 -8.35 -9.74
CA LEU A 289 34.67 -7.72 -10.75
C LEU A 289 35.44 -7.70 -12.08
N THR A 290 34.88 -8.31 -13.11
CA THR A 290 35.37 -8.20 -14.49
C THR A 290 34.31 -7.52 -15.34
N THR A 291 34.74 -6.76 -16.35
CA THR A 291 33.83 -6.11 -17.29
C THR A 291 34.20 -6.44 -18.74
N THR A 292 33.21 -6.38 -19.63
CA THR A 292 33.40 -6.51 -21.08
C THR A 292 32.49 -5.52 -21.80
N PRO A 293 32.80 -5.09 -23.04
CA PRO A 293 31.88 -4.26 -23.81
C PRO A 293 30.50 -4.92 -23.96
N ALA A 294 29.43 -4.15 -23.72
CA ALA A 294 28.07 -4.61 -23.90
C ALA A 294 27.54 -4.27 -25.30
N GLN A 295 26.85 -5.24 -25.90
CA GLN A 295 25.96 -5.08 -27.04
C GLN A 295 24.55 -5.44 -26.59
N THR A 296 24.03 -4.65 -25.65
CA THR A 296 22.76 -4.92 -24.97
C THR A 296 21.61 -5.02 -25.97
N LYS A 297 20.92 -6.16 -25.95
CA LYS A 297 19.69 -6.35 -26.72
C LYS A 297 18.55 -5.67 -25.99
N ALA A 298 17.76 -4.89 -26.73
CA ALA A 298 16.57 -4.26 -26.20
C ALA A 298 15.57 -5.33 -25.74
N SER A 299 15.06 -5.21 -24.52
CA SER A 299 13.95 -6.03 -24.05
C SER A 299 12.63 -5.52 -24.63
N PRO A 300 11.61 -6.38 -24.70
CA PRO A 300 10.23 -5.91 -24.83
C PRO A 300 9.91 -4.87 -23.76
N ALA A 301 9.15 -3.85 -24.12
CA ALA A 301 8.67 -2.87 -23.15
C ALA A 301 7.91 -3.58 -22.03
N PHE A 302 8.19 -3.22 -20.78
CA PHE A 302 7.45 -3.77 -19.65
C PHE A 302 5.98 -3.35 -19.76
N LYS A 303 5.09 -4.34 -19.73
CA LYS A 303 3.65 -4.14 -19.62
C LYS A 303 3.22 -4.65 -18.25
N ALA A 304 2.60 -3.78 -17.45
CA ALA A 304 1.97 -4.22 -16.20
C ALA A 304 0.90 -5.26 -16.50
N LYS A 305 0.70 -6.22 -15.58
CA LYS A 305 -0.35 -7.24 -15.73
C LYS A 305 -1.72 -6.54 -15.71
N ASP A 306 -2.52 -6.75 -16.74
CA ASP A 306 -3.92 -6.34 -16.77
C ASP A 306 -4.77 -7.27 -15.87
N TYR A 307 -5.88 -6.76 -15.36
CA TYR A 307 -6.84 -7.58 -14.62
C TYR A 307 -7.60 -8.50 -15.58
N ASP A 308 -7.95 -9.71 -15.13
CA ASP A 308 -8.87 -10.57 -15.87
C ASP A 308 -10.27 -9.94 -15.89
N PRO A 309 -11.01 -9.99 -17.02
CA PRO A 309 -12.37 -9.46 -17.05
C PRO A 309 -13.28 -10.15 -16.04
N LEU A 310 -13.88 -9.37 -15.16
CA LEU A 310 -14.73 -9.82 -14.07
C LEU A 310 -16.12 -9.22 -14.20
N LEU A 311 -17.13 -10.09 -14.12
CA LEU A 311 -18.54 -9.74 -13.98
C LEU A 311 -19.01 -10.15 -12.57
N GLN A 312 -19.47 -9.17 -11.80
CA GLN A 312 -20.10 -9.39 -10.49
C GLN A 312 -21.61 -9.37 -10.65
N VAL A 313 -22.28 -10.50 -10.44
CA VAL A 313 -23.74 -10.58 -10.39
C VAL A 313 -24.23 -10.11 -9.03
N MET A 314 -25.02 -9.03 -9.02
CA MET A 314 -25.44 -8.31 -7.81
C MET A 314 -26.87 -8.64 -7.38
N SER A 315 -27.53 -9.59 -8.05
CA SER A 315 -28.90 -10.00 -7.74
C SER A 315 -28.97 -11.34 -7.03
N SER A 316 -29.94 -11.47 -6.13
CA SER A 316 -30.06 -12.62 -5.24
C SER A 316 -30.66 -13.84 -5.94
N PRO A 317 -30.22 -15.07 -5.61
CA PRO A 317 -30.89 -16.30 -6.06
C PRO A 317 -32.28 -16.51 -5.43
N LYS A 318 -32.76 -15.63 -4.54
CA LYS A 318 -34.12 -15.66 -3.99
C LYS A 318 -34.84 -14.34 -4.19
N THR A 319 -36.15 -14.39 -4.36
CA THR A 319 -37.02 -13.21 -4.41
C THR A 319 -38.37 -13.49 -3.77
N THR A 320 -38.96 -12.48 -3.15
CA THR A 320 -40.33 -12.51 -2.60
C THR A 320 -41.37 -11.91 -3.56
N SER A 321 -40.92 -11.40 -4.70
CA SER A 321 -41.74 -10.64 -5.66
C SER A 321 -41.71 -11.28 -7.05
N GLU A 322 -42.80 -11.14 -7.80
CA GLU A 322 -42.81 -11.42 -9.24
C GLU A 322 -42.01 -10.38 -10.04
N HIS A 323 -41.79 -9.19 -9.49
CA HIS A 323 -40.92 -8.17 -10.06
C HIS A 323 -39.49 -8.38 -9.58
N TYR A 324 -38.60 -8.61 -10.52
CA TYR A 324 -37.20 -8.90 -10.27
C TYR A 324 -36.31 -7.91 -11.02
N VAL A 325 -35.11 -7.66 -10.51
CA VAL A 325 -34.11 -6.83 -11.21
C VAL A 325 -32.82 -7.63 -11.30
N VAL A 326 -32.38 -7.90 -12.53
CA VAL A 326 -31.05 -8.44 -12.81
C VAL A 326 -30.06 -7.29 -12.76
N GLN A 327 -29.10 -7.36 -11.84
CA GLN A 327 -28.07 -6.36 -11.60
C GLN A 327 -26.70 -6.98 -11.73
N ALA A 328 -25.78 -6.24 -12.32
CA ALA A 328 -24.39 -6.65 -12.43
C ALA A 328 -23.45 -5.44 -12.47
N LYS A 329 -22.18 -5.67 -12.20
CA LYS A 329 -21.09 -4.69 -12.32
C LYS A 329 -19.88 -5.36 -12.94
N ALA A 330 -19.09 -4.63 -13.73
CA ALA A 330 -17.92 -5.18 -14.41
C ALA A 330 -16.68 -4.30 -14.21
N ASN A 331 -15.49 -4.89 -14.32
CA ASN A 331 -14.22 -4.19 -14.16
C ASN A 331 -13.67 -3.57 -15.46
N TYR A 332 -14.30 -3.84 -16.61
CA TYR A 332 -14.01 -3.19 -17.89
C TYR A 332 -15.29 -2.68 -18.55
N ASN A 333 -15.12 -1.81 -19.55
CA ASN A 333 -16.21 -1.47 -20.44
C ASN A 333 -16.59 -2.68 -21.30
N GLY A 334 -17.87 -2.77 -21.69
CA GLY A 334 -18.35 -3.85 -22.54
C GLY A 334 -19.84 -3.82 -22.80
N THR A 335 -20.40 -4.98 -23.13
CA THR A 335 -21.85 -5.17 -23.29
C THR A 335 -22.36 -6.33 -22.45
N ILE A 336 -23.60 -6.25 -21.99
CA ILE A 336 -24.31 -7.32 -21.28
C ILE A 336 -25.57 -7.70 -22.06
N ALA A 337 -25.68 -8.99 -22.40
CA ALA A 337 -26.90 -9.61 -22.87
C ALA A 337 -27.50 -10.48 -21.76
N VAL A 338 -28.82 -10.46 -21.60
CA VAL A 338 -29.54 -11.25 -20.59
C VAL A 338 -30.62 -12.07 -21.25
N SER A 339 -30.67 -13.36 -20.93
CA SER A 339 -31.80 -14.23 -21.28
C SER A 339 -32.45 -14.79 -20.03
N GLN A 340 -33.75 -15.00 -20.07
CA GLN A 340 -34.55 -15.66 -19.05
C GLN A 340 -35.18 -16.92 -19.63
N ASP A 341 -34.95 -18.08 -19.01
CA ASP A 341 -35.47 -19.38 -19.42
C ASP A 341 -35.22 -19.67 -20.91
N GLY A 342 -34.02 -19.31 -21.40
CA GLY A 342 -33.58 -19.47 -22.79
C GLY A 342 -34.08 -18.41 -23.78
N LYS A 343 -34.92 -17.45 -23.35
CA LYS A 343 -35.42 -16.35 -24.20
C LYS A 343 -34.68 -15.05 -23.88
N SER A 344 -34.22 -14.34 -24.92
CA SER A 344 -33.58 -13.03 -24.73
C SER A 344 -34.53 -12.00 -24.12
N LEU A 345 -34.04 -11.18 -23.18
CA LEU A 345 -34.76 -10.05 -22.58
C LEU A 345 -34.50 -8.71 -23.31
N GLY A 346 -33.95 -8.76 -24.52
CA GLY A 346 -33.71 -7.60 -25.38
C GLY A 346 -32.30 -7.59 -25.97
N ASP A 347 -31.95 -6.48 -26.63
CA ASP A 347 -30.61 -6.29 -27.18
C ASP A 347 -29.54 -6.15 -26.07
N ALA A 348 -28.31 -6.50 -26.40
CA ALA A 348 -27.17 -6.31 -25.51
C ALA A 348 -26.99 -4.82 -25.18
N LYS A 349 -26.87 -4.50 -23.89
CA LYS A 349 -26.72 -3.12 -23.42
C LYS A 349 -25.26 -2.81 -23.08
N GLN A 350 -24.84 -1.58 -23.33
CA GLN A 350 -23.52 -1.10 -22.91
C GLN A 350 -23.42 -1.08 -21.37
N ILE A 351 -22.27 -1.47 -20.85
CA ILE A 351 -21.88 -1.29 -19.45
C ILE A 351 -20.52 -0.60 -19.40
N LYS A 352 -20.39 0.39 -18.52
CA LYS A 352 -19.10 1.00 -18.21
C LYS A 352 -18.47 0.33 -16.99
N ALA A 353 -17.16 0.23 -16.99
CA ALA A 353 -16.38 -0.27 -15.87
C ALA A 353 -16.79 0.46 -14.59
N GLY A 354 -17.12 -0.27 -13.53
CA GLY A 354 -17.49 0.32 -12.25
C GLY A 354 -18.95 0.79 -12.13
N GLU A 355 -19.70 0.90 -13.22
CA GLU A 355 -21.12 1.29 -13.19
C GLU A 355 -22.04 0.06 -13.04
N THR A 356 -23.15 0.21 -12.31
CA THR A 356 -24.12 -0.85 -12.12
C THR A 356 -25.07 -0.95 -13.32
N PHE A 357 -25.12 -2.11 -13.95
CA PHE A 357 -26.18 -2.50 -14.88
C PHE A 357 -27.44 -2.91 -14.10
N SER A 358 -28.62 -2.59 -14.62
CA SER A 358 -29.90 -2.99 -14.05
C SER A 358 -30.93 -3.26 -15.14
N LEU A 359 -31.58 -4.42 -15.08
CA LEU A 359 -32.63 -4.84 -16.01
C LEU A 359 -33.84 -5.40 -15.24
N PRO A 360 -34.99 -4.70 -15.25
CA PRO A 360 -36.24 -5.25 -14.74
C PRO A 360 -36.67 -6.50 -15.52
N ALA A 361 -37.18 -7.49 -14.79
CA ALA A 361 -37.71 -8.74 -15.31
C ALA A 361 -38.95 -9.17 -14.50
N LYS A 362 -39.73 -10.11 -15.05
CA LYS A 362 -40.90 -10.69 -14.38
C LYS A 362 -40.74 -12.21 -14.24
N ILE A 363 -40.94 -12.73 -13.02
CA ILE A 363 -40.90 -14.16 -12.71
C ILE A 363 -42.33 -14.65 -12.47
N ALA A 364 -42.92 -15.30 -13.48
CA ALA A 364 -44.33 -15.71 -13.47
C ALA A 364 -44.61 -16.97 -12.64
N GLY A 365 -43.67 -17.92 -12.59
CA GLY A 365 -43.79 -19.19 -11.84
C GLY A 365 -43.09 -19.14 -10.49
N ASN A 366 -42.67 -20.30 -9.96
CA ASN A 366 -41.93 -20.45 -8.69
C ASN A 366 -40.45 -20.05 -8.78
N GLY A 367 -39.98 -19.62 -9.94
CA GLY A 367 -38.60 -19.27 -10.18
C GLY A 367 -38.34 -19.01 -11.66
N ALA A 368 -37.12 -18.61 -11.98
CA ALA A 368 -36.62 -18.44 -13.34
C ALA A 368 -35.10 -18.65 -13.38
N GLU A 369 -34.58 -19.08 -14.53
CA GLU A 369 -33.15 -19.10 -14.79
C GLU A 369 -32.77 -17.90 -15.66
N PHE A 370 -31.80 -17.11 -15.21
CA PHE A 370 -31.19 -16.04 -15.99
C PHE A 370 -29.79 -16.45 -16.44
N LYS A 371 -29.46 -16.17 -17.69
CA LYS A 371 -28.07 -16.19 -18.19
C LYS A 371 -27.65 -14.77 -18.52
N ILE A 372 -26.50 -14.37 -17.99
CA ILE A 372 -25.93 -13.04 -18.14
C ILE A 372 -24.60 -13.21 -18.88
N ALA A 373 -24.53 -12.73 -20.11
CA ALA A 373 -23.35 -12.79 -20.96
C ALA A 373 -22.71 -11.42 -21.06
N TYR A 374 -21.50 -11.28 -20.52
CA TYR A 374 -20.71 -10.05 -20.54
C TYR A 374 -19.58 -10.15 -21.57
N GLN A 375 -19.57 -9.24 -22.53
CA GLN A 375 -18.53 -9.12 -23.56
C GLN A 375 -17.68 -7.87 -23.25
N PRO A 376 -16.49 -8.01 -22.64
CA PRO A 376 -15.54 -6.90 -22.47
C PRO A 376 -15.04 -6.41 -23.83
N VAL A 377 -14.75 -5.11 -23.94
CA VAL A 377 -14.09 -4.50 -25.13
C VAL A 377 -12.64 -4.09 -24.87
N GLU A 378 -12.24 -4.09 -23.61
CA GLU A 378 -10.92 -3.75 -23.07
C GLU A 378 -10.29 -4.97 -22.37
N GLY A 379 -9.02 -4.83 -21.96
CA GLY A 379 -8.23 -5.91 -21.39
C GLY A 379 -7.61 -6.84 -22.44
N ASP A 380 -6.68 -7.68 -21.99
CA ASP A 380 -6.00 -8.66 -22.82
C ASP A 380 -6.94 -9.82 -23.21
N ASP A 381 -7.79 -10.27 -22.29
CA ASP A 381 -8.83 -11.25 -22.55
C ASP A 381 -10.13 -10.55 -22.93
N LYS A 382 -10.63 -10.84 -24.13
CA LYS A 382 -11.90 -10.31 -24.65
C LYS A 382 -12.94 -11.42 -24.86
N ALA A 383 -12.78 -12.57 -24.23
CA ALA A 383 -13.77 -13.64 -24.29
C ALA A 383 -15.03 -13.27 -23.51
N VAL A 384 -16.19 -13.72 -23.99
CA VAL A 384 -17.47 -13.60 -23.28
C VAL A 384 -17.37 -14.29 -21.92
N LYS A 385 -17.82 -13.60 -20.86
CA LYS A 385 -17.97 -14.14 -19.52
C LYS A 385 -19.44 -14.38 -19.25
N GLU A 386 -19.81 -15.64 -19.04
CA GLU A 386 -21.20 -16.03 -18.76
C GLU A 386 -21.40 -16.32 -17.28
N SER A 387 -22.59 -15.97 -16.77
CA SER A 387 -23.03 -16.32 -15.42
C SER A 387 -24.48 -16.79 -15.47
N THR A 388 -24.75 -17.92 -14.82
CA THR A 388 -26.11 -18.46 -14.68
C THR A 388 -26.61 -18.18 -13.27
N LEU A 389 -27.77 -17.53 -13.19
CA LEU A 389 -28.46 -17.19 -11.95
C LEU A 389 -29.81 -17.89 -11.91
N LYS A 390 -29.94 -18.89 -11.04
CA LYS A 390 -31.23 -19.54 -10.76
C LYS A 390 -31.90 -18.82 -9.62
N VAL A 391 -33.09 -18.29 -9.88
CA VAL A 391 -33.88 -17.52 -8.92
C VAL A 391 -35.07 -18.34 -8.47
N GLU A 392 -35.20 -18.52 -7.16
CA GLU A 392 -36.35 -19.13 -6.51
C GLU A 392 -37.28 -18.04 -5.94
N ARG A 393 -38.59 -18.20 -6.13
CA ARG A 393 -39.59 -17.39 -5.42
C ARG A 393 -39.91 -18.03 -4.09
N VAL A 394 -39.77 -17.23 -3.04
CA VAL A 394 -40.05 -17.61 -1.65
C VAL A 394 -41.14 -16.70 -1.07
N ALA A 395 -41.90 -17.21 -0.11
CA ALA A 395 -42.93 -16.45 0.59
C ALA A 395 -42.59 -16.36 2.07
N TYR A 396 -42.78 -15.17 2.65
CA TYR A 396 -42.58 -14.88 4.06
C TYR A 396 -43.77 -14.09 4.60
N ALA A 397 -43.96 -14.11 5.93
CA ALA A 397 -45.08 -13.44 6.58
C ALA A 397 -45.09 -11.92 6.29
N ASP A 398 -43.93 -11.29 6.32
CA ASP A 398 -43.70 -9.93 5.82
C ASP A 398 -42.41 -9.90 5.00
N ALA A 399 -42.54 -9.88 3.68
CA ALA A 399 -41.41 -9.89 2.75
C ALA A 399 -40.46 -8.69 2.90
N LYS A 400 -40.88 -7.58 3.51
CA LYS A 400 -40.04 -6.39 3.71
C LYS A 400 -39.43 -6.30 5.12
N ASN A 401 -39.93 -7.07 6.08
CA ASN A 401 -39.44 -7.08 7.46
C ASN A 401 -39.19 -8.52 7.90
N LEU A 402 -37.94 -8.96 7.78
CA LEU A 402 -37.52 -10.30 8.17
C LEU A 402 -36.89 -10.27 9.57
N TYR A 403 -37.48 -10.98 10.52
CA TYR A 403 -36.92 -11.14 11.86
C TYR A 403 -35.94 -12.32 11.87
N VAL A 404 -34.83 -12.13 12.55
CA VAL A 404 -33.72 -13.08 12.62
C VAL A 404 -33.29 -13.27 14.07
N SER A 405 -33.05 -14.50 14.51
CA SER A 405 -32.52 -14.82 15.84
C SER A 405 -31.39 -15.85 15.75
N PRO A 406 -30.54 -15.99 16.78
CA PRO A 406 -29.49 -17.00 16.79
C PRO A 406 -30.02 -18.45 16.65
N GLN A 407 -31.24 -18.71 17.15
CA GLN A 407 -31.93 -20.00 17.04
C GLN A 407 -32.92 -20.03 15.86
N GLY A 408 -32.88 -19.04 14.98
CA GLY A 408 -33.71 -18.99 13.79
C GLY A 408 -33.39 -20.13 12.83
N SER A 409 -34.34 -20.45 11.95
CA SER A 409 -34.22 -21.55 10.98
C SER A 409 -34.63 -21.09 9.60
N ALA A 410 -33.98 -21.62 8.56
CA ALA A 410 -34.32 -21.38 7.16
C ALA A 410 -35.76 -21.77 6.79
N SER A 411 -36.36 -22.69 7.56
CA SER A 411 -37.75 -23.15 7.37
C SER A 411 -38.81 -22.22 7.94
N ASN A 412 -38.40 -21.21 8.72
CA ASN A 412 -39.33 -20.30 9.37
C ASN A 412 -39.84 -19.22 8.40
N ASP A 413 -40.93 -18.54 8.77
CA ASP A 413 -41.60 -17.57 7.89
C ASP A 413 -41.07 -16.13 8.02
N GLY A 414 -40.03 -15.92 8.84
CA GLY A 414 -39.40 -14.61 9.07
C GLY A 414 -40.22 -13.66 9.94
N SER A 415 -41.30 -14.13 10.55
CA SER A 415 -42.07 -13.36 11.52
C SER A 415 -41.36 -13.26 12.87
N LYS A 416 -41.85 -12.38 13.76
CA LYS A 416 -41.36 -12.31 15.15
C LYS A 416 -41.48 -13.64 15.91
N ASN A 417 -42.49 -14.45 15.59
CA ASN A 417 -42.77 -15.71 16.28
C ASN A 417 -42.00 -16.89 15.68
N ALA A 418 -41.61 -16.80 14.41
CA ALA A 418 -40.80 -17.78 13.71
C ALA A 418 -39.69 -17.04 12.93
N PRO A 419 -38.62 -16.61 13.60
CA PRO A 419 -37.53 -15.87 12.97
C PRO A 419 -36.64 -16.77 12.09
N LEU A 420 -36.06 -16.20 11.04
CA LEU A 420 -35.10 -16.87 10.16
C LEU A 420 -33.70 -16.92 10.78
N ASP A 421 -32.83 -17.78 10.25
CA ASP A 421 -31.39 -17.57 10.37
C ASP A 421 -30.93 -16.39 9.49
N LEU A 422 -29.76 -15.81 9.81
CA LEU A 422 -29.25 -14.62 9.13
C LEU A 422 -28.98 -14.86 7.63
N ALA A 423 -28.42 -16.00 7.26
CA ALA A 423 -28.06 -16.29 5.87
C ALA A 423 -29.31 -16.39 4.98
N SER A 424 -30.35 -17.05 5.46
CA SER A 424 -31.65 -17.17 4.80
C SER A 424 -32.31 -15.80 4.59
N ALA A 425 -32.29 -14.94 5.61
CA ALA A 425 -32.85 -13.60 5.51
C ALA A 425 -32.06 -12.71 4.52
N VAL A 426 -30.73 -12.76 4.55
CA VAL A 426 -29.86 -12.02 3.61
C VAL A 426 -30.13 -12.41 2.16
N ALA A 427 -30.28 -13.70 1.88
CA ALA A 427 -30.61 -14.19 0.54
C ALA A 427 -32.02 -13.74 0.12
N ALA A 428 -32.99 -13.74 1.03
CA ALA A 428 -34.38 -13.44 0.71
C ALA A 428 -34.72 -11.94 0.57
N LEU A 429 -34.01 -11.07 1.30
CA LEU A 429 -34.44 -9.69 1.51
C LEU A 429 -34.52 -8.91 0.19
N PRO A 430 -35.70 -8.38 -0.19
CA PRO A 430 -35.81 -7.53 -1.37
C PRO A 430 -35.13 -6.17 -1.14
N ALA A 431 -34.80 -5.46 -2.22
CA ALA A 431 -34.28 -4.10 -2.13
C ALA A 431 -35.25 -3.19 -1.35
N GLY A 432 -34.73 -2.36 -0.44
CA GLY A 432 -35.54 -1.53 0.47
C GLY A 432 -36.10 -2.27 1.69
N GLY A 433 -35.87 -3.57 1.82
CA GLY A 433 -36.28 -4.36 2.98
C GLY A 433 -35.36 -4.18 4.19
N THR A 434 -35.83 -4.62 5.36
CA THR A 434 -35.09 -4.62 6.61
C THR A 434 -35.01 -6.02 7.23
N ILE A 435 -33.81 -6.40 7.63
CA ILE A 435 -33.57 -7.51 8.56
C ILE A 435 -33.49 -6.95 9.97
N TRP A 436 -34.30 -7.51 10.85
CA TRP A 436 -34.39 -7.18 12.26
C TRP A 436 -33.73 -8.29 13.09
N LEU A 437 -32.54 -8.01 13.62
CA LEU A 437 -31.81 -8.92 14.49
C LEU A 437 -32.35 -8.83 15.92
N ASN A 438 -32.84 -9.95 16.44
CA ASN A 438 -33.11 -10.08 17.87
C ASN A 438 -31.80 -10.06 18.66
N ASP A 439 -31.90 -9.80 19.97
CA ASP A 439 -30.73 -9.89 20.84
C ASP A 439 -30.18 -11.33 20.86
N GLY A 440 -28.85 -11.44 20.93
CA GLY A 440 -28.11 -12.68 21.05
C GLY A 440 -26.85 -12.74 20.18
N ASP A 441 -26.16 -13.87 20.26
CA ASP A 441 -24.86 -14.11 19.63
C ASP A 441 -25.02 -14.89 18.31
N TYR A 442 -24.51 -14.32 17.22
CA TYR A 442 -24.57 -14.84 15.87
C TYR A 442 -23.20 -15.29 15.38
N SER A 443 -23.14 -16.44 14.75
CA SER A 443 -21.93 -16.92 14.07
C SER A 443 -21.44 -15.94 13.00
N ALA A 444 -20.13 -15.99 12.72
CA ALA A 444 -19.51 -15.28 11.62
C ALA A 444 -20.32 -15.44 10.32
N SER A 445 -20.57 -14.33 9.62
CA SER A 445 -21.50 -14.31 8.49
C SER A 445 -20.99 -13.48 7.31
N GLU A 446 -21.58 -13.70 6.14
CA GLU A 446 -21.30 -12.94 4.92
C GLU A 446 -22.61 -12.39 4.32
N ILE A 447 -22.55 -11.14 3.85
CA ILE A 447 -23.53 -10.53 2.97
C ILE A 447 -22.88 -10.46 1.57
N PRO A 448 -23.16 -11.43 0.68
CA PRO A 448 -22.46 -11.61 -0.58
C PRO A 448 -22.84 -10.53 -1.60
N VAL A 449 -22.05 -10.36 -2.66
CA VAL A 449 -22.32 -9.39 -3.74
C VAL A 449 -23.75 -9.51 -4.29
N SER A 450 -24.26 -10.74 -4.42
CA SER A 450 -25.62 -11.05 -4.89
C SER A 450 -26.73 -10.51 -3.98
N ALA A 451 -26.42 -10.16 -2.73
CA ALA A 451 -27.37 -9.59 -1.78
C ALA A 451 -27.44 -8.06 -1.86
N SER A 452 -26.82 -7.40 -2.84
CA SER A 452 -26.81 -5.94 -2.99
C SER A 452 -28.21 -5.32 -3.05
N GLY A 453 -28.32 -4.11 -2.50
CA GLY A 453 -29.50 -3.25 -2.64
C GLY A 453 -29.43 -2.39 -3.91
N GLN A 454 -30.25 -1.35 -3.95
CA GLN A 454 -30.24 -0.35 -5.02
C GLN A 454 -30.08 1.05 -4.44
N GLN A 455 -29.55 2.00 -5.22
CA GLN A 455 -29.33 3.38 -4.79
C GLN A 455 -30.57 4.04 -4.15
N LYS A 456 -31.77 3.74 -4.66
CA LYS A 456 -33.05 4.27 -4.15
C LYS A 456 -33.80 3.29 -3.23
N ALA A 457 -33.23 2.12 -2.96
CA ALA A 457 -33.82 1.06 -2.17
C ALA A 457 -32.71 0.28 -1.44
N VAL A 458 -32.06 0.97 -0.50
CA VAL A 458 -31.02 0.44 0.40
C VAL A 458 -31.62 -0.66 1.27
N LYS A 459 -30.86 -1.75 1.46
CA LYS A 459 -31.24 -2.83 2.37
C LYS A 459 -30.72 -2.56 3.77
N ASN A 460 -31.46 -2.95 4.79
CA ASN A 460 -31.12 -2.64 6.17
C ASN A 460 -30.85 -3.91 6.98
N LEU A 461 -29.84 -3.85 7.86
CA LEU A 461 -29.57 -4.85 8.90
C LEU A 461 -29.49 -4.13 10.25
N PHE A 462 -30.57 -4.20 11.02
CA PHE A 462 -30.74 -3.44 12.26
C PHE A 462 -30.96 -4.37 13.46
N ALA A 463 -30.38 -4.04 14.60
CA ALA A 463 -30.75 -4.64 15.87
C ALA A 463 -32.15 -4.15 16.32
N VAL A 464 -32.96 -5.06 16.85
CA VAL A 464 -34.25 -4.77 17.49
C VAL A 464 -34.03 -4.25 18.92
N GLY A 465 -33.14 -4.91 19.65
CA GLY A 465 -32.73 -4.55 21.01
C GLY A 465 -31.36 -3.89 21.03
N ASN A 466 -30.63 -4.09 22.13
CA ASN A 466 -29.33 -3.44 22.35
C ASN A 466 -28.14 -4.42 22.23
N LYS A 467 -28.36 -5.71 21.98
CA LYS A 467 -27.30 -6.72 22.09
C LYS A 467 -27.37 -7.80 21.01
N ALA A 468 -27.30 -7.39 19.74
CA ALA A 468 -27.07 -8.31 18.63
C ALA A 468 -25.56 -8.35 18.31
N VAL A 469 -24.89 -9.44 18.68
CA VAL A 469 -23.44 -9.62 18.54
C VAL A 469 -23.16 -10.58 17.40
N ILE A 470 -22.33 -10.20 16.42
CA ILE A 470 -21.92 -11.07 15.31
C ILE A 470 -20.43 -11.35 15.42
N HIS A 471 -20.04 -12.63 15.40
CA HIS A 471 -18.64 -13.08 15.53
C HIS A 471 -17.85 -12.93 14.21
N GLY A 472 -17.95 -11.76 13.57
CA GLY A 472 -17.36 -11.43 12.26
C GLY A 472 -18.39 -11.23 11.15
N LEU A 473 -18.17 -10.22 10.31
CA LEU A 473 -19.06 -9.93 9.19
C LEU A 473 -18.28 -9.53 7.94
N GLN A 474 -18.56 -10.19 6.82
CA GLN A 474 -18.08 -9.76 5.50
C GLN A 474 -19.22 -9.12 4.70
N LEU A 475 -19.14 -7.82 4.42
CA LEU A 475 -20.08 -7.09 3.59
C LEU A 475 -19.49 -6.87 2.18
N LYS A 476 -19.72 -7.85 1.30
CA LYS A 476 -19.35 -7.75 -0.12
C LYS A 476 -20.44 -7.05 -0.95
N ALA A 477 -21.67 -7.04 -0.45
CA ALA A 477 -22.78 -6.34 -1.06
C ALA A 477 -22.66 -4.81 -1.01
N SER A 478 -23.29 -4.15 -1.96
CA SER A 478 -23.43 -2.69 -2.03
C SER A 478 -24.83 -2.23 -1.61
N HIS A 479 -24.97 -0.95 -1.24
CA HIS A 479 -26.24 -0.34 -0.83
C HIS A 479 -26.91 -1.01 0.37
N TRP A 480 -26.14 -1.23 1.44
CA TRP A 480 -26.61 -1.67 2.74
C TRP A 480 -26.47 -0.57 3.80
N HIS A 481 -27.41 -0.54 4.75
CA HIS A 481 -27.30 0.19 6.01
C HIS A 481 -27.26 -0.82 7.14
N VAL A 482 -26.10 -0.94 7.79
CA VAL A 482 -25.89 -1.78 8.96
C VAL A 482 -25.88 -0.88 10.19
N LYS A 483 -26.72 -1.18 11.19
CA LYS A 483 -26.88 -0.30 12.34
C LYS A 483 -27.09 -1.01 13.67
N GLY A 484 -26.39 -0.52 14.70
CA GLY A 484 -26.67 -0.86 16.10
C GLY A 484 -26.28 -2.28 16.50
N ILE A 485 -25.30 -2.87 15.82
CA ILE A 485 -24.80 -4.23 16.10
C ILE A 485 -23.41 -4.18 16.73
N GLU A 486 -23.04 -5.25 17.42
CA GLU A 486 -21.68 -5.50 17.90
C GLU A 486 -20.98 -6.53 17.00
N ILE A 487 -19.68 -6.36 16.78
CA ILE A 487 -18.81 -7.28 16.05
C ILE A 487 -17.66 -7.69 16.97
N THR A 488 -17.39 -8.99 17.07
CA THR A 488 -16.31 -9.50 17.94
C THR A 488 -15.57 -10.68 17.32
N GLU A 489 -14.39 -11.01 17.87
CA GLU A 489 -13.49 -12.12 17.50
C GLU A 489 -12.88 -12.05 16.11
N LYS A 490 -13.67 -11.71 15.09
CA LYS A 490 -13.28 -11.57 13.69
C LYS A 490 -13.62 -10.16 13.19
N PRO A 491 -12.89 -9.64 12.19
CA PRO A 491 -13.16 -8.32 11.60
C PRO A 491 -14.56 -8.14 11.01
N PHE A 492 -14.99 -6.88 10.95
CA PHE A 492 -15.99 -6.42 10.00
C PHE A 492 -15.29 -5.94 8.72
N ARG A 493 -15.26 -6.78 7.67
CA ARG A 493 -14.69 -6.44 6.35
C ARG A 493 -15.76 -5.95 5.39
N ILE A 494 -15.52 -4.83 4.73
CA ILE A 494 -16.42 -4.18 3.78
C ILE A 494 -15.71 -4.11 2.42
N GLU A 495 -16.22 -4.84 1.45
CA GLU A 495 -15.72 -4.86 0.06
C GLU A 495 -16.72 -4.22 -0.92
N GLY A 496 -17.98 -4.10 -0.51
CA GLY A 496 -19.01 -3.41 -1.29
C GLY A 496 -18.88 -1.89 -1.25
N SER A 497 -19.73 -1.23 -2.04
CA SER A 497 -19.76 0.23 -2.17
C SER A 497 -21.10 0.81 -1.72
N TYR A 498 -21.13 2.12 -1.44
CA TYR A 498 -22.35 2.84 -1.05
C TYR A 498 -23.05 2.25 0.18
N ASN A 499 -22.29 1.69 1.12
CA ASN A 499 -22.81 1.18 2.38
C ASN A 499 -22.73 2.25 3.48
N THR A 500 -23.66 2.20 4.42
CA THR A 500 -23.64 3.00 5.66
C THR A 500 -23.48 2.05 6.85
N ILE A 501 -22.44 2.27 7.64
CA ILE A 501 -22.13 1.50 8.85
C ILE A 501 -22.31 2.45 10.03
N GLU A 502 -23.45 2.38 10.71
CA GLU A 502 -23.86 3.37 11.69
C GLU A 502 -23.94 2.78 13.10
N ARG A 503 -23.29 3.39 14.10
CA ARG A 503 -23.38 2.94 15.51
C ARG A 503 -23.08 1.44 15.65
N VAL A 504 -22.06 0.98 14.95
CA VAL A 504 -21.51 -0.37 15.10
C VAL A 504 -20.36 -0.32 16.11
N ILE A 505 -20.29 -1.28 17.01
CA ILE A 505 -19.17 -1.45 17.93
C ILE A 505 -18.39 -2.68 17.48
N ALA A 506 -17.11 -2.53 17.16
CA ALA A 506 -16.24 -3.65 16.80
C ALA A 506 -15.12 -3.81 17.82
N HIS A 507 -15.04 -4.95 18.50
CA HIS A 507 -14.09 -5.13 19.57
C HIS A 507 -13.47 -6.52 19.65
N HIS A 508 -12.28 -6.64 20.21
CA HIS A 508 -11.61 -7.93 20.42
C HIS A 508 -11.54 -8.79 19.14
N ALA A 509 -11.43 -8.15 17.97
CA ALA A 509 -11.17 -8.84 16.72
C ALA A 509 -9.71 -9.31 16.67
N ASP A 510 -9.47 -10.45 16.02
CA ASP A 510 -8.13 -11.04 15.82
C ASP A 510 -7.32 -10.39 14.67
N ASP A 511 -7.80 -9.24 14.20
CA ASP A 511 -7.25 -8.34 13.19
C ASP A 511 -8.01 -7.00 13.32
N THR A 512 -7.97 -6.11 12.33
CA THR A 512 -8.65 -4.81 12.34
C THR A 512 -10.14 -4.94 12.67
N GLY A 513 -10.67 -4.05 13.52
CA GLY A 513 -12.08 -4.05 13.91
C GLY A 513 -13.04 -3.80 12.74
N ILE A 514 -12.97 -2.62 12.10
CA ILE A 514 -13.75 -2.29 10.90
C ILE A 514 -12.82 -1.92 9.75
N GLN A 515 -12.87 -2.70 8.66
CA GLN A 515 -11.98 -2.53 7.52
C GLN A 515 -12.75 -2.40 6.19
N VAL A 516 -12.51 -1.32 5.45
CA VAL A 516 -12.85 -1.20 4.03
C VAL A 516 -11.62 -1.56 3.20
N THR A 517 -11.76 -2.51 2.29
CA THR A 517 -10.66 -2.98 1.42
C THR A 517 -11.22 -3.66 0.17
N SER A 518 -10.36 -3.98 -0.80
CA SER A 518 -10.74 -4.85 -1.92
C SER A 518 -9.67 -5.91 -2.17
N THR A 519 -10.10 -7.03 -2.74
CA THR A 519 -9.19 -8.12 -3.13
C THR A 519 -8.28 -7.67 -4.29
N ALA A 520 -7.14 -8.34 -4.46
CA ALA A 520 -6.12 -7.91 -5.43
C ALA A 520 -6.59 -7.95 -6.89
N ASP A 521 -7.50 -8.87 -7.22
CA ASP A 521 -7.81 -9.23 -8.60
C ASP A 521 -9.07 -8.58 -9.17
N VAL A 522 -9.84 -7.81 -8.38
CA VAL A 522 -11.11 -7.22 -8.85
C VAL A 522 -10.93 -6.08 -9.85
N GLY A 523 -9.76 -5.46 -9.87
CA GLY A 523 -9.47 -4.28 -10.68
C GLY A 523 -10.03 -2.98 -10.10
N ARG A 524 -9.35 -1.87 -10.40
CA ARG A 524 -9.63 -0.53 -9.85
C ARG A 524 -11.10 -0.08 -9.96
N PRO A 525 -11.82 -0.30 -11.08
CA PRO A 525 -13.22 0.14 -11.18
C PRO A 525 -14.17 -0.53 -10.19
N LEU A 526 -13.76 -1.66 -9.58
CA LEU A 526 -14.53 -2.41 -8.59
C LEU A 526 -14.05 -2.20 -7.15
N TRP A 527 -13.07 -1.33 -6.90
CA TRP A 527 -12.63 -1.05 -5.53
C TRP A 527 -13.76 -0.47 -4.68
N ALA A 528 -13.80 -0.88 -3.41
CA ALA A 528 -14.79 -0.44 -2.43
C ALA A 528 -14.79 1.09 -2.31
N SER A 529 -15.94 1.72 -2.60
CA SER A 529 -16.06 3.17 -2.74
C SER A 529 -17.33 3.70 -2.10
N HIS A 530 -17.33 4.99 -1.78
CA HIS A 530 -18.52 5.70 -1.29
C HIS A 530 -19.17 5.09 -0.04
N ASN A 531 -18.40 4.39 0.81
CA ASN A 531 -18.90 3.90 2.09
C ASN A 531 -18.84 5.01 3.15
N LEU A 532 -19.83 5.02 4.05
CA LEU A 532 -19.88 5.92 5.20
C LEU A 532 -19.85 5.10 6.48
N ILE A 533 -18.77 5.23 7.26
CA ILE A 533 -18.70 4.75 8.64
C ILE A 533 -19.09 5.92 9.54
N LEU A 534 -20.19 5.79 10.29
CA LEU A 534 -20.84 6.88 11.00
C LEU A 534 -21.08 6.54 12.47
N ASN A 535 -20.50 7.32 13.37
CA ASN A 535 -20.76 7.21 14.81
C ASN A 535 -20.49 5.80 15.38
N SER A 536 -19.56 5.08 14.76
CA SER A 536 -19.15 3.73 15.17
C SER A 536 -17.99 3.79 16.16
N GLU A 537 -17.77 2.69 16.86
CA GLU A 537 -16.70 2.52 17.84
C GLU A 537 -15.87 1.29 17.51
N SER A 538 -14.56 1.36 17.70
CA SER A 538 -13.72 0.17 17.58
C SER A 538 -12.56 0.13 18.56
N HIS A 539 -12.45 -0.97 19.32
CA HIS A 539 -11.50 -1.03 20.42
C HIS A 539 -10.99 -2.42 20.77
N SER A 540 -9.86 -2.47 21.50
CA SER A 540 -9.29 -3.71 22.03
C SER A 540 -9.03 -4.79 20.97
N ASN A 541 -8.86 -4.41 19.69
CA ASN A 541 -8.55 -5.36 18.63
C ASN A 541 -7.08 -5.72 18.67
N GLN A 542 -6.77 -7.02 18.48
CA GLN A 542 -5.41 -7.52 18.63
C GLN A 542 -5.16 -8.73 17.72
N ASP A 543 -4.29 -8.57 16.74
CA ASP A 543 -3.78 -9.67 15.94
C ASP A 543 -2.69 -10.45 16.70
N PRO A 544 -2.47 -11.75 16.38
CA PRO A 544 -1.42 -12.55 17.03
C PRO A 544 -0.01 -11.95 16.90
N GLY A 545 0.24 -11.20 15.84
CA GLY A 545 1.50 -10.51 15.59
C GLY A 545 1.65 -9.20 16.35
N LYS A 546 0.56 -8.63 16.88
CA LYS A 546 0.48 -7.34 17.57
C LYS A 546 0.99 -6.16 16.73
N ILE A 547 0.72 -6.18 15.43
CA ILE A 547 1.28 -5.21 14.46
C ILE A 547 0.32 -4.82 13.32
N ASN A 548 -0.92 -5.34 13.29
CA ASN A 548 -1.85 -5.08 12.18
C ASN A 548 -3.30 -4.77 12.60
N ALA A 549 -3.70 -5.05 13.84
CA ALA A 549 -5.09 -4.85 14.26
C ALA A 549 -5.37 -3.39 14.64
N ASP A 550 -5.88 -2.63 13.68
CA ASP A 550 -6.36 -1.27 13.86
C ASP A 550 -7.79 -1.22 14.39
N GLY A 551 -8.24 -0.05 14.84
CA GLY A 551 -9.67 0.19 15.07
C GLY A 551 -10.44 0.31 13.75
N PHE A 552 -10.07 1.30 12.94
CA PHE A 552 -10.65 1.54 11.62
C PHE A 552 -9.59 1.54 10.53
N ALA A 553 -9.82 0.80 9.44
CA ALA A 553 -8.93 0.86 8.29
C ALA A 553 -9.70 1.06 6.98
N VAL A 554 -9.21 1.97 6.14
CA VAL A 554 -9.69 2.17 4.76
C VAL A 554 -8.46 2.08 3.88
N LYS A 555 -7.99 0.85 3.68
CA LYS A 555 -6.63 0.53 3.23
C LYS A 555 -6.61 -0.57 2.17
N MET A 556 -5.55 -0.54 1.36
CA MET A 556 -5.26 -1.51 0.30
C MET A 556 -6.40 -1.67 -0.73
N ARG A 557 -6.29 -0.97 -1.87
CA ARG A 557 -7.23 -1.03 -3.01
C ARG A 557 -8.62 -0.52 -2.65
N VAL A 558 -8.70 0.72 -2.19
CA VAL A 558 -9.97 1.41 -1.91
C VAL A 558 -10.23 2.51 -2.93
N GLY A 559 -11.48 2.60 -3.37
CA GLY A 559 -11.94 3.60 -4.32
C GLY A 559 -12.24 4.94 -3.65
N GLU A 560 -12.78 5.87 -4.44
CA GLU A 560 -13.06 7.24 -4.00
C GLU A 560 -14.24 7.33 -3.02
N GLY A 561 -14.29 8.45 -2.29
CA GLY A 561 -15.48 8.90 -1.58
C GLY A 561 -15.81 8.15 -0.30
N ASN A 562 -14.90 7.34 0.23
CA ASN A 562 -15.05 6.71 1.53
C ASN A 562 -14.90 7.76 2.65
N VAL A 563 -15.78 7.72 3.65
CA VAL A 563 -15.83 8.68 4.75
C VAL A 563 -15.94 7.95 6.09
N ILE A 564 -15.14 8.38 7.07
CA ILE A 564 -15.31 8.02 8.48
C ILE A 564 -15.68 9.27 9.25
N ARG A 565 -16.81 9.25 9.98
CA ARG A 565 -17.32 10.42 10.70
C ARG A 565 -17.83 10.06 12.08
N GLY A 566 -17.46 10.85 13.09
CA GLY A 566 -17.97 10.65 14.45
C GLY A 566 -17.44 9.38 15.10
N ALA A 567 -16.38 8.77 14.57
CA ALA A 567 -15.90 7.48 15.02
C ALA A 567 -15.06 7.61 16.29
N PHE A 568 -15.09 6.57 17.13
CA PHE A 568 -14.27 6.50 18.33
C PHE A 568 -13.41 5.23 18.30
N SER A 569 -12.09 5.40 18.31
CA SER A 569 -11.13 4.30 18.22
C SER A 569 -10.22 4.29 19.45
N HIS A 570 -10.14 3.18 20.18
CA HIS A 570 -9.27 3.14 21.35
C HIS A 570 -8.69 1.78 21.73
N ASN A 571 -7.54 1.77 22.39
CA ASN A 571 -6.92 0.55 22.94
C ASN A 571 -6.68 -0.57 21.90
N ASN A 572 -6.53 -0.24 20.62
CA ASN A 572 -6.15 -1.20 19.59
C ASN A 572 -4.63 -1.46 19.64
N VAL A 573 -4.21 -2.64 19.18
CA VAL A 573 -2.79 -3.04 19.24
C VAL A 573 -1.93 -2.39 18.15
N ASP A 574 -2.53 -1.90 17.06
CA ASP A 574 -1.85 -1.06 16.08
C ASP A 574 -2.45 0.35 16.11
N ASP A 575 -3.08 0.86 15.04
CA ASP A 575 -3.56 2.24 15.01
C ASP A 575 -5.02 2.43 15.39
N GLY A 576 -5.36 3.68 15.69
CA GLY A 576 -6.74 4.12 15.75
C GLY A 576 -7.41 4.11 14.37
N PHE A 577 -6.76 4.74 13.38
CA PHE A 577 -7.20 4.87 11.99
C PHE A 577 -6.03 4.62 11.03
N ASP A 578 -6.18 3.68 10.09
CA ASP A 578 -5.14 3.32 9.10
C ASP A 578 -5.61 3.48 7.64
N LEU A 579 -4.90 4.34 6.88
CA LEU A 579 -5.11 4.59 5.45
C LEU A 579 -3.98 4.00 4.57
N PHE A 580 -3.28 2.98 5.04
CA PHE A 580 -2.13 2.37 4.36
C PHE A 580 -2.41 2.01 2.90
N ASN A 581 -1.41 2.28 2.06
CA ASN A 581 -1.46 1.98 0.65
C ASN A 581 -0.14 1.40 0.16
N LYS A 582 -0.22 0.46 -0.78
CA LYS A 582 0.95 -0.11 -1.43
C LYS A 582 1.19 0.57 -2.75
N ILE A 583 2.45 0.81 -3.08
CA ILE A 583 2.81 1.47 -4.36
C ILE A 583 2.34 0.64 -5.56
N GLU A 584 2.49 -0.69 -5.53
CA GLU A 584 2.15 -1.54 -6.69
C GLU A 584 0.66 -1.55 -7.03
N ASP A 585 -0.20 -1.34 -6.04
CA ASP A 585 -1.65 -1.21 -6.21
C ASP A 585 -2.00 0.15 -6.88
N GLY A 586 -1.14 1.16 -6.69
CA GLY A 586 -1.38 2.55 -7.08
C GLY A 586 -2.16 3.35 -6.02
N ALA A 587 -2.39 4.63 -6.26
CA ALA A 587 -3.05 5.53 -5.31
C ALA A 587 -4.45 5.06 -4.88
N ASN A 588 -4.70 4.86 -3.59
CA ASN A 588 -6.06 4.74 -3.06
C ASN A 588 -6.89 5.99 -3.43
N GLY A 589 -8.21 5.84 -3.44
CA GLY A 589 -9.10 7.00 -3.48
C GLY A 589 -8.97 7.85 -2.22
N VAL A 590 -9.35 9.12 -2.32
CA VAL A 590 -9.31 10.04 -1.18
C VAL A 590 -10.30 9.57 -0.12
N VAL A 591 -9.81 9.56 1.13
CA VAL A 591 -10.56 9.21 2.33
C VAL A 591 -10.65 10.45 3.20
N VAL A 592 -11.85 10.68 3.74
CA VAL A 592 -12.13 11.81 4.62
C VAL A 592 -12.48 11.29 6.02
N ILE A 593 -11.73 11.74 7.01
CA ILE A 593 -11.97 11.46 8.43
C ILE A 593 -12.39 12.75 9.13
N GLU A 594 -13.56 12.75 9.77
CA GLU A 594 -14.14 13.94 10.39
C GLU A 594 -14.67 13.66 11.78
N ASN A 595 -14.55 14.63 12.70
CA ASN A 595 -15.20 14.61 14.01
C ASN A 595 -14.94 13.32 14.81
N SER A 596 -13.74 12.75 14.71
CA SER A 596 -13.42 11.42 15.24
C SER A 596 -12.36 11.50 16.34
N ILE A 597 -12.30 10.50 17.21
CA ILE A 597 -11.36 10.43 18.34
C ILE A 597 -10.54 9.14 18.26
N ALA A 598 -9.22 9.25 18.40
CA ALA A 598 -8.29 8.13 18.53
C ALA A 598 -7.57 8.20 19.89
N MET A 599 -7.68 7.16 20.71
CA MET A 599 -7.19 7.20 22.09
C MET A 599 -6.46 5.93 22.53
N ASN A 600 -5.29 6.08 23.17
CA ASN A 600 -4.57 4.98 23.83
C ASN A 600 -4.32 3.75 22.94
N ASN A 601 -4.18 3.93 21.62
CA ASN A 601 -3.74 2.86 20.73
C ASN A 601 -2.23 2.62 20.91
N THR A 602 -1.78 1.39 20.66
CA THR A 602 -0.37 1.01 20.84
C THR A 602 0.53 1.54 19.73
N SER A 603 -0.03 1.91 18.57
CA SER A 603 0.66 2.68 17.53
C SER A 603 0.09 4.10 17.44
N ASN A 604 -0.40 4.50 16.26
CA ASN A 604 -0.76 5.88 15.97
C ASN A 604 -2.24 6.16 16.25
N GLY A 605 -2.59 7.43 16.43
CA GLY A 605 -3.97 7.88 16.39
C GLY A 605 -4.52 7.80 14.97
N PHE A 606 -3.94 8.60 14.06
CA PHE A 606 -4.34 8.72 12.65
C PHE A 606 -3.15 8.52 11.71
N LYS A 607 -3.06 7.34 11.08
CA LYS A 607 -2.08 6.98 10.04
C LYS A 607 -2.64 7.33 8.66
N MET A 608 -2.16 8.43 8.09
CA MET A 608 -2.74 9.06 6.88
C MET A 608 -2.14 8.58 5.55
N GLY A 609 -1.58 7.37 5.50
CA GLY A 609 -1.13 6.73 4.27
C GLY A 609 -0.05 5.67 4.47
N GLY A 610 0.80 5.45 3.46
CA GLY A 610 1.82 4.41 3.48
C GLY A 610 2.74 4.43 2.26
N GLU A 611 3.94 3.85 2.43
CA GLU A 611 4.90 3.53 1.36
C GLU A 611 5.18 4.66 0.36
N GLY A 612 5.23 5.93 0.75
CA GLY A 612 5.64 6.99 -0.20
C GLY A 612 4.57 7.35 -1.22
N GLN A 613 3.38 6.74 -1.17
CA GLN A 613 2.37 6.88 -2.22
C GLN A 613 1.53 8.15 -1.98
N PRO A 614 1.59 9.15 -2.88
CA PRO A 614 0.83 10.40 -2.71
C PRO A 614 -0.67 10.16 -2.86
N VAL A 615 -1.43 10.46 -1.80
CA VAL A 615 -2.90 10.52 -1.80
C VAL A 615 -3.36 11.69 -0.93
N ALA A 616 -4.26 12.52 -1.43
CA ALA A 616 -4.74 13.73 -0.74
C ALA A 616 -5.84 13.44 0.30
N HIS A 617 -5.57 12.52 1.24
CA HIS A 617 -6.47 12.22 2.36
C HIS A 617 -6.74 13.46 3.23
N GLN A 618 -7.85 13.44 3.96
CA GLN A 618 -8.28 14.57 4.79
C GLN A 618 -8.61 14.08 6.20
N VAL A 619 -8.12 14.81 7.20
CA VAL A 619 -8.49 14.63 8.60
C VAL A 619 -8.86 15.98 9.21
N LYS A 620 -10.12 16.08 9.67
CA LYS A 620 -10.68 17.33 10.16
C LYS A 620 -11.39 17.16 11.49
N ASN A 621 -11.32 18.19 12.33
CA ASN A 621 -12.10 18.28 13.58
C ASN A 621 -11.92 17.05 14.48
N SER A 622 -10.75 16.43 14.46
CA SER A 622 -10.50 15.15 15.13
C SER A 622 -9.52 15.30 16.30
N ILE A 623 -9.55 14.33 17.22
CA ILE A 623 -8.80 14.39 18.47
C ILE A 623 -7.94 13.13 18.62
N ALA A 624 -6.63 13.28 18.85
CA ALA A 624 -5.71 12.18 19.14
C ALA A 624 -5.16 12.31 20.57
N VAL A 625 -5.38 11.31 21.43
CA VAL A 625 -4.99 11.39 22.85
C VAL A 625 -4.24 10.14 23.31
N GLY A 626 -3.06 10.31 23.91
CA GLY A 626 -2.40 9.23 24.65
C GLY A 626 -1.98 8.00 23.82
N ASN A 627 -1.95 8.10 22.48
CA ASN A 627 -1.46 7.01 21.64
C ASN A 627 0.04 6.81 21.87
N LYS A 628 0.52 5.56 21.80
CA LYS A 628 1.90 5.20 22.17
C LYS A 628 2.94 5.53 21.10
N LEU A 629 2.52 5.78 19.87
CA LEU A 629 3.35 6.43 18.85
C LEU A 629 2.83 7.84 18.59
N ASP A 630 2.31 8.09 17.40
CA ASP A 630 2.03 9.44 16.92
C ASP A 630 0.54 9.78 17.03
N GLY A 631 0.20 11.05 17.26
CA GLY A 631 -1.18 11.52 17.19
C GLY A 631 -1.69 11.51 15.74
N PHE A 632 -1.09 12.35 14.90
CA PHE A 632 -1.37 12.43 13.47
C PHE A 632 -0.06 12.25 12.68
N THR A 633 -0.03 11.28 11.76
CA THR A 633 1.17 10.94 10.98
C THR A 633 0.85 10.81 9.50
N ASP A 634 1.72 11.36 8.63
CA ASP A 634 1.63 11.14 7.18
C ASP A 634 1.93 9.69 6.80
N ASN A 635 2.67 8.96 7.64
CA ASN A 635 3.21 7.63 7.39
C ASN A 635 3.78 7.50 5.98
N PHE A 636 4.65 8.46 5.63
CA PHE A 636 5.30 8.58 4.33
C PHE A 636 4.39 8.95 3.16
N ASN A 637 3.14 9.38 3.35
CA ASN A 637 2.31 9.88 2.25
C ASN A 637 2.68 11.34 1.90
N PRO A 638 3.32 11.61 0.75
CA PRO A 638 3.72 12.96 0.37
C PRO A 638 2.60 13.71 -0.39
N GLY A 639 1.38 13.19 -0.39
CA GLY A 639 0.25 13.80 -1.09
C GLY A 639 -0.18 15.14 -0.49
N ALA A 640 -1.03 15.87 -1.18
CA ALA A 640 -1.59 17.14 -0.71
C ALA A 640 -2.65 16.92 0.38
N LEU A 641 -2.23 16.42 1.55
CA LEU A 641 -3.07 16.13 2.70
C LEU A 641 -3.79 17.38 3.20
N ILE A 642 -4.99 17.22 3.76
CA ILE A 642 -5.71 18.30 4.45
C ILE A 642 -5.83 17.93 5.92
N VAL A 643 -5.14 18.70 6.77
CA VAL A 643 -5.08 18.48 8.22
C VAL A 643 -5.57 19.74 8.91
N GLU A 644 -6.85 19.74 9.33
CA GLU A 644 -7.50 20.96 9.80
C GLU A 644 -8.29 20.81 11.10
N ASN A 645 -8.18 21.81 11.97
CA ASN A 645 -8.97 21.91 13.22
C ASN A 645 -8.82 20.68 14.14
N ASN A 646 -7.66 20.01 14.12
CA ASN A 646 -7.42 18.83 14.95
C ASN A 646 -6.77 19.20 16.29
N ILE A 647 -6.98 18.36 17.31
CA ILE A 647 -6.31 18.49 18.61
C ILE A 647 -5.52 17.22 18.89
N ALA A 648 -4.23 17.34 19.19
CA ALA A 648 -3.42 16.24 19.69
C ALA A 648 -3.01 16.54 21.14
N LEU A 649 -3.21 15.58 22.05
CA LEU A 649 -2.92 15.71 23.47
C LEU A 649 -2.13 14.51 23.97
N ASP A 650 -0.93 14.74 24.50
CA ASP A 650 -0.13 13.73 25.21
C ASP A 650 0.09 12.40 24.45
N ASN A 651 0.27 12.42 23.13
CA ASN A 651 0.76 11.25 22.40
C ASN A 651 2.25 11.04 22.71
N GLU A 652 2.68 9.80 22.87
CA GLU A 652 3.97 9.46 23.50
C GLU A 652 5.18 9.79 22.63
N ARG A 653 5.08 9.64 21.30
CA ARG A 653 6.13 10.02 20.35
C ARG A 653 5.90 11.44 19.83
N PHE A 654 5.18 11.61 18.73
CA PHE A 654 4.83 12.92 18.17
C PHE A 654 3.33 13.20 18.35
N ASN A 655 2.94 14.44 18.59
CA ASN A 655 1.54 14.82 18.42
C ASN A 655 1.22 14.97 16.92
N PHE A 656 2.12 15.60 16.16
CA PHE A 656 2.07 15.70 14.70
C PHE A 656 3.44 15.37 14.07
N ILE A 657 3.45 14.44 13.11
CA ILE A 657 4.61 14.13 12.27
C ILE A 657 4.24 14.02 10.79
N PHE A 658 4.72 14.97 9.99
CA PHE A 658 4.54 15.09 8.55
C PHE A 658 5.91 15.37 7.94
N ARG A 659 6.52 14.34 7.38
CA ARG A 659 7.94 14.24 7.06
C ARG A 659 8.22 14.95 5.73
N PRO A 660 9.41 15.54 5.52
CA PRO A 660 9.79 16.07 4.21
C PRO A 660 9.98 14.93 3.21
N SER A 661 9.33 15.02 2.06
CA SER A 661 9.55 14.12 0.94
C SER A 661 10.85 14.50 0.23
N PRO A 662 11.72 13.54 -0.13
CA PRO A 662 12.87 13.82 -0.99
C PRO A 662 12.48 14.02 -2.47
N TYR A 663 11.21 13.77 -2.82
CA TYR A 663 10.74 13.71 -4.21
C TYR A 663 9.90 14.93 -4.63
N SER A 664 9.42 15.73 -3.67
CA SER A 664 8.63 16.93 -3.94
C SER A 664 8.86 17.99 -2.87
N GLY A 665 8.63 19.26 -3.21
CA GLY A 665 8.77 20.35 -2.26
C GLY A 665 7.60 20.41 -1.26
N PRO A 666 7.80 21.09 -0.10
CA PRO A 666 6.77 21.24 0.94
C PRO A 666 5.44 21.79 0.43
N GLU A 667 5.46 22.62 -0.61
CA GLU A 667 4.27 23.22 -1.23
C GLU A 667 3.29 22.18 -1.82
N LYS A 668 3.70 20.91 -1.96
CA LYS A 668 2.89 19.82 -2.50
C LYS A 668 2.45 18.78 -1.46
N GLN A 669 2.94 18.85 -0.21
CA GLN A 669 2.81 17.79 0.80
C GLN A 669 1.65 17.95 1.80
N GLY A 670 0.88 19.03 1.70
CA GLY A 670 -0.36 19.20 2.47
C GLY A 670 -0.59 20.60 2.98
N VAL A 671 -1.78 20.81 3.53
CA VAL A 671 -2.26 22.06 4.10
C VAL A 671 -2.62 21.82 5.56
N PHE A 672 -2.03 22.63 6.43
CA PHE A 672 -2.23 22.57 7.87
C PHE A 672 -2.90 23.86 8.32
N LYS A 673 -4.04 23.75 9.02
CA LYS A 673 -4.78 24.93 9.51
C LYS A 673 -5.46 24.65 10.84
N ASN A 674 -5.35 25.60 11.77
CA ASN A 674 -6.04 25.57 13.07
C ASN A 674 -5.80 24.31 13.91
N ASN A 675 -4.70 23.58 13.70
CA ASN A 675 -4.37 22.43 14.53
C ASN A 675 -3.78 22.88 15.87
N MET A 676 -4.03 22.11 16.92
CA MET A 676 -3.53 22.38 18.27
C MET A 676 -2.83 21.15 18.82
N SER A 677 -1.56 21.29 19.12
CA SER A 677 -0.75 20.29 19.81
C SER A 677 -0.59 20.70 21.27
N LEU A 678 -0.96 19.82 22.20
CA LEU A 678 -0.97 20.09 23.63
C LEU A 678 -0.21 18.99 24.36
N LYS A 679 0.48 19.38 25.45
CA LYS A 679 1.03 18.44 26.42
C LYS A 679 0.70 18.88 27.84
N THR A 680 0.35 17.93 28.71
CA THR A 680 0.22 18.12 30.16
C THR A 680 1.55 17.96 30.88
N LYS A 681 2.52 17.29 30.24
CA LYS A 681 3.88 17.08 30.74
C LYS A 681 4.88 17.28 29.61
N ALA A 682 6.09 17.73 29.94
CA ALA A 682 7.18 17.79 28.98
C ALA A 682 7.37 16.43 28.29
N GLY A 683 7.58 16.44 26.98
CA GLY A 683 7.73 15.22 26.19
C GLY A 683 9.04 15.22 25.43
N LYS A 684 9.43 14.07 24.87
CA LYS A 684 10.75 13.93 24.25
C LYS A 684 10.91 14.68 22.94
N TYR A 685 9.86 14.71 22.12
CA TYR A 685 9.92 15.21 20.75
C TYR A 685 9.05 16.45 20.53
N ASP A 686 9.57 17.35 19.70
CA ASP A 686 8.84 18.47 19.10
C ASP A 686 8.02 17.99 17.92
N ASP A 687 6.95 18.72 17.57
CA ASP A 687 6.19 18.36 16.37
C ASP A 687 7.00 18.65 15.10
N ALA A 688 6.96 17.70 14.17
CA ALA A 688 7.68 17.79 12.91
C ALA A 688 6.68 17.90 11.75
N VAL A 689 6.46 19.10 11.24
CA VAL A 689 5.44 19.34 10.21
C VAL A 689 6.07 20.01 8.99
N VAL A 690 5.90 19.39 7.83
CA VAL A 690 6.31 19.90 6.52
C VAL A 690 5.08 20.02 5.61
N GLY A 691 4.89 21.20 5.02
CA GLY A 691 3.76 21.49 4.15
C GLY A 691 3.49 22.98 4.01
N SER A 692 2.29 23.32 3.51
CA SER A 692 1.72 24.65 3.61
C SER A 692 1.10 24.85 4.99
N ILE A 693 1.85 25.51 5.89
CA ILE A 693 1.47 25.69 7.29
C ILE A 693 0.88 27.09 7.50
N ASP A 694 -0.41 27.16 7.79
CA ASP A 694 -1.07 28.41 8.16
C ASP A 694 -0.61 28.87 9.56
N ASN A 695 -0.63 30.18 9.80
CA ASN A 695 -0.21 30.77 11.07
C ASN A 695 -1.12 30.44 12.26
N THR A 696 -2.30 29.88 12.03
CA THR A 696 -3.25 29.51 13.09
C THR A 696 -2.92 28.19 13.78
N ASN A 697 -1.95 27.42 13.29
CA ASN A 697 -1.54 26.17 13.93
C ASN A 697 -0.67 26.44 15.16
N TYR A 698 -0.87 25.63 16.20
CA TYR A 698 -0.04 25.60 17.39
C TYR A 698 0.62 24.23 17.50
N PHE A 699 1.95 24.22 17.40
CA PHE A 699 2.77 23.01 17.41
C PHE A 699 3.77 23.06 18.57
N ILE A 700 4.14 21.90 19.10
CA ILE A 700 5.14 21.80 20.17
C ILE A 700 6.52 22.11 19.61
N LYS A 701 7.19 23.09 20.20
CA LYS A 701 8.59 23.47 19.96
C LYS A 701 9.27 23.81 21.28
N GLY A 702 10.31 23.08 21.65
CA GLY A 702 10.97 23.22 22.96
C GLY A 702 9.99 23.10 24.12
N ASP A 703 9.18 22.04 24.12
CA ASP A 703 8.11 21.77 25.11
C ASP A 703 6.95 22.79 25.19
N ARG A 704 6.91 23.77 24.29
CA ARG A 704 5.89 24.83 24.28
C ARG A 704 5.01 24.73 23.05
N SER A 705 3.69 24.85 23.22
CA SER A 705 2.75 24.88 22.09
C SER A 705 2.64 26.29 21.52
N VAL A 706 3.31 26.53 20.40
CA VAL A 706 3.46 27.87 19.82
C VAL A 706 3.05 27.91 18.36
N ASN A 707 2.54 29.06 17.93
CA ASN A 707 2.26 29.32 16.53
C ASN A 707 3.42 30.04 15.82
N ALA A 708 3.26 30.29 14.52
CA ALA A 708 4.28 30.95 13.70
C ALA A 708 4.60 32.40 14.11
N GLN A 709 3.69 33.07 14.84
CA GLN A 709 3.94 34.40 15.42
C GLN A 709 4.51 34.34 16.84
N GLY A 710 4.83 33.16 17.37
CA GLY A 710 5.34 32.99 18.73
C GLY A 710 4.28 33.13 19.82
N LYS A 711 2.99 33.18 19.48
CA LYS A 711 1.91 33.11 20.45
C LYS A 711 1.84 31.68 21.00
N GLU A 712 1.76 31.57 22.31
CA GLU A 712 1.70 30.29 23.02
C GLU A 712 0.27 29.97 23.46
N ILE A 713 -0.07 28.68 23.46
CA ILE A 713 -1.21 28.12 24.19
C ILE A 713 -0.71 27.05 25.16
N THR A 714 -1.47 26.82 26.21
CA THR A 714 -1.21 25.76 27.19
C THR A 714 -2.53 25.07 27.53
N VAL A 715 -2.44 23.95 28.26
CA VAL A 715 -3.62 23.27 28.80
C VAL A 715 -4.48 24.16 29.70
N ASN A 716 -3.92 25.24 30.28
CA ASN A 716 -4.66 26.19 31.11
C ASN A 716 -5.67 27.04 30.32
N ASN A 717 -5.54 27.11 28.99
CA ASN A 717 -6.52 27.76 28.12
C ASN A 717 -7.84 26.96 27.98
N PHE A 718 -7.91 25.76 28.55
CA PHE A 718 -9.06 24.88 28.51
C PHE A 718 -9.67 24.72 29.90
N VAL A 719 -10.99 24.48 29.96
CA VAL A 719 -11.74 24.23 31.20
C VAL A 719 -11.23 22.94 31.85
N SER A 720 -11.08 21.87 31.07
CA SER A 720 -10.47 20.61 31.50
C SER A 720 -9.66 19.98 30.36
N VAL A 721 -8.56 19.33 30.71
CA VAL A 721 -7.80 18.40 29.84
C VAL A 721 -7.81 16.98 30.41
N THR A 722 -8.61 16.74 31.45
CA THR A 722 -8.85 15.41 32.00
C THR A 722 -9.80 14.69 31.04
N ILE A 723 -9.34 13.55 30.55
CA ILE A 723 -10.13 12.68 29.67
C ILE A 723 -11.34 12.16 30.46
N PRO A 724 -12.56 12.24 29.92
CA PRO A 724 -13.73 11.62 30.52
C PRO A 724 -13.54 10.10 30.65
N GLU A 725 -14.09 9.48 31.70
CA GLU A 725 -14.06 8.01 31.85
C GLU A 725 -14.76 7.30 30.67
N THR A 726 -15.82 7.92 30.14
CA THR A 726 -16.55 7.43 28.98
C THR A 726 -16.91 8.59 28.05
N PHE A 727 -16.93 8.32 26.74
CA PHE A 727 -17.49 9.24 25.76
C PHE A 727 -18.90 8.79 25.41
N THR A 728 -19.90 9.53 25.88
CA THR A 728 -21.29 9.28 25.48
C THR A 728 -21.59 9.95 24.15
N ARG A 729 -22.73 9.61 23.53
CA ARG A 729 -23.20 10.24 22.30
C ARG A 729 -24.48 11.03 22.54
N ASP A 730 -24.61 12.18 21.88
CA ASP A 730 -25.85 12.96 21.88
C ASP A 730 -26.93 12.32 20.99
N ALA A 731 -28.12 12.93 20.93
CA ALA A 731 -29.23 12.45 20.11
C ALA A 731 -28.91 12.42 18.60
N LYS A 732 -27.95 13.24 18.14
CA LYS A 732 -27.47 13.28 16.74
C LYS A 732 -26.31 12.29 16.51
N GLY A 733 -25.84 11.62 17.56
CA GLY A 733 -24.75 10.65 17.55
C GLY A 733 -23.36 11.25 17.73
N ASN A 734 -23.24 12.55 17.97
CA ASN A 734 -21.93 13.19 18.20
C ASN A 734 -21.36 12.77 19.55
N LEU A 735 -20.03 12.60 19.62
CA LEU A 735 -19.33 12.35 20.87
C LEU A 735 -19.44 13.58 21.79
N VAL A 736 -19.87 13.37 23.03
CA VAL A 736 -20.04 14.41 24.04
C VAL A 736 -18.76 14.54 24.84
N LEU A 737 -18.04 15.65 24.66
CA LEU A 737 -16.79 15.92 25.37
C LEU A 737 -16.99 16.51 26.77
N GLY A 738 -18.16 17.08 27.07
CA GLY A 738 -18.38 17.83 28.30
C GLY A 738 -17.46 19.04 28.40
N ASP A 739 -16.72 19.17 29.49
CA ASP A 739 -15.72 20.24 29.68
C ASP A 739 -14.32 19.87 29.15
N PHE A 740 -14.11 18.62 28.71
CA PHE A 740 -12.85 18.19 28.11
C PHE A 740 -12.56 18.97 26.82
N LEU A 741 -11.39 19.61 26.75
CA LEU A 741 -10.93 20.45 25.63
C LEU A 741 -11.87 21.61 25.28
N LYS A 742 -12.79 21.98 26.18
CA LYS A 742 -13.59 23.19 26.06
C LYS A 742 -12.71 24.41 26.36
N LYS A 743 -12.64 25.36 25.43
CA LYS A 743 -11.86 26.61 25.61
C LYS A 743 -12.50 27.50 26.69
N LYS A 744 -11.67 28.18 27.47
CA LYS A 744 -12.08 29.20 28.45
C LYS A 744 -12.45 30.53 27.80
#